data_AF-A0A8J2EK41-F1
#
_entry.id   AF-A0A8J2EK41-F1
#
_cell.length_a   1.000
_cell.length_b   1.000
_cell.length_c   1.000
_cell.angle_alpha   90.00
_cell.angle_beta   90.00
_cell.angle_gamma   90.00
#
_symmetry.space_group_name_H-M   'P 1'
#
loop_
_entity.id
_entity.type
_entity.pdbx_description
1 polymer ?
#
loop_
_entity_poly.entity_id
_entity_poly.type
_entity_poly.pdbx_seq_one_letter_code
_entity_poly.pdbx_strand_id
1 'polypeptide(L)'
;MKLKQNNRPTALFQVPKCPSMLQKWNLALSQQLLPKNFFYELHFKEEDIHKKFDRIILPNGDIYDLSKARFDLKVGAIPVIVNNTTDVSMLQCSENTNISMHVNSEQIIVDEEDITIAEDQQYEKNDVSNNLSESSEQISSSRIIDGITADPNCIEAAELAGQTSSDENIFQAPTIDNPETFSLSAIVQALEDRGVLQNWCWPKQLEPQKVLILYYVDIILKQVKLEIKISRDLTLQITVIKTGVSVNLDNPLTSTKNFWKMLQDIEKSQFCTGAGVNNRRCSATCDGILKSPDKYKRYRKINRCLACRKLRKRLLQVSIKRKNDLNNRFITIKRKLNSKQKRVHRLQQKKTYRCAMTKENIIEEEIADLPEAQKQAVRACFQAAKAKNAKQRQYTIEWVYECLMIRIKGPSVYEKLRQREILPLPSKDTLNRYINKLDSAFGFPKAIFDTLRLKASRMENWAKRGTLLIDEIALSEAVKLNTKTMEFNGFVNLGDYTPQKLVNERADHALVFMYQPFRGSWVQVLGYFLSKTAVTKDILHKLIIECIIQLENAGMKVDVVTSDGAQWNRGAWQIFGISDQKCSCTHPYDTTRQLWFMSDFPHLLKCFRTKILEGSSFWTPDGMVQKKHWEVLLQHELHYRPNLKVSYKLTPQHLNPEGYQKMNVRLAEELFSKQLRVAMVAWQNECIELRDCGPTVRFMERVDNLIKAMSSRTPETGVQPKEECPKRKQVIVGFLDYLREWEAKAIEENNRRKQLIRESKRQKIDHNDEPGINYLAITKSTLTGLKITLAGTIELLDFLHVQCNFDYLMTARLNQDKLEQFFGIVRSACGCNEHPDPIIFGQVFRLLCSYSLVTPPKGSNVTLVELLQSLMETRESLRLSKDKKVKWLEKIDSIIDSGFTEDERNVNKNSVAAEPFENLLNDLSEDDVDEDLNYDAVSNSRCNDYSSKTSVANKPFESLIDESSEDDNNNLVSNSANTIKPCSNDPHEDHDYDVAQTSEYVIAYIAGYVTRKMHRFSRCENYLKSLESETSSDRDRVIDLMSEHCKRPSDNLFLLIQKLENTVLSVVGTKTVKIDTMNQIVDKISTEKSLPFLGCDEHQSILMKKILSYFITIRGHFLASNINKNYNEKKMKNKKLRKISKIV
;
A
#
# COMPACT_ATOMS: atom_id res chain seq x y z
N MET A 1 -23.40 -21.26 -59.63
CA MET A 1 -24.37 -22.27 -60.14
C MET A 1 -24.67 -23.31 -59.06
N LYS A 2 -25.71 -24.14 -59.22
CA LYS A 2 -26.02 -25.25 -58.30
C LYS A 2 -25.38 -26.55 -58.80
N LEU A 3 -24.43 -27.11 -58.07
CA LEU A 3 -24.07 -28.53 -58.19
C LEU A 3 -24.63 -29.28 -56.97
N LYS A 4 -25.65 -30.10 -57.20
CA LYS A 4 -26.27 -30.96 -56.18
C LYS A 4 -25.59 -32.34 -56.20
N GLN A 5 -24.57 -32.56 -55.38
CA GLN A 5 -23.98 -33.90 -55.26
C GLN A 5 -23.31 -34.19 -53.90
N ASN A 6 -24.00 -33.84 -52.80
CA ASN A 6 -23.98 -34.57 -51.52
C ASN A 6 -24.95 -33.90 -50.52
N ASN A 7 -25.84 -34.68 -49.88
CA ASN A 7 -26.86 -34.15 -48.97
C ASN A 7 -26.33 -33.96 -47.54
N ARG A 8 -25.41 -33.02 -47.35
CA ARG A 8 -25.14 -32.40 -46.03
C ARG A 8 -25.54 -30.92 -46.05
N PRO A 9 -26.21 -30.40 -45.01
CA PRO A 9 -26.39 -28.96 -44.86
C PRO A 9 -25.04 -28.33 -44.47
N THR A 10 -24.39 -27.66 -45.41
CA THR A 10 -23.15 -26.90 -45.17
C THR A 10 -23.37 -25.83 -44.10
N ALA A 11 -22.44 -25.69 -43.15
CA ALA A 11 -22.50 -24.65 -42.14
C ALA A 11 -22.27 -23.26 -42.74
N LEU A 12 -22.98 -22.28 -42.19
CA LEU A 12 -22.87 -20.86 -42.49
C LEU A 12 -22.44 -20.12 -41.23
N PHE A 13 -21.27 -19.49 -41.28
CA PHE A 13 -20.69 -18.73 -40.19
C PHE A 13 -20.91 -17.23 -40.41
N GLN A 14 -21.44 -16.53 -39.41
CA GLN A 14 -21.60 -15.07 -39.46
C GLN A 14 -20.25 -14.39 -39.25
N VAL A 15 -20.04 -13.24 -39.89
CA VAL A 15 -18.85 -12.41 -39.68
C VAL A 15 -18.68 -12.04 -38.19
N PRO A 16 -17.44 -12.07 -37.62
CA PRO A 16 -17.21 -11.80 -36.21
C PRO A 16 -17.66 -10.40 -35.78
N LYS A 17 -18.35 -10.33 -34.63
CA LYS A 17 -18.74 -9.06 -34.00
C LYS A 17 -17.58 -8.32 -33.31
N CYS A 18 -16.43 -8.96 -33.15
CA CYS A 18 -15.25 -8.34 -32.53
C CYS A 18 -14.51 -7.45 -33.54
N PRO A 19 -14.33 -6.13 -33.28
CA PRO A 19 -13.75 -5.19 -34.25
C PRO A 19 -12.41 -5.62 -34.87
N SER A 20 -11.51 -6.19 -34.07
CA SER A 20 -10.18 -6.62 -34.53
C SER A 20 -10.21 -7.87 -35.43
N MET A 21 -11.12 -8.82 -35.18
CA MET A 21 -11.31 -9.98 -36.07
C MET A 21 -12.04 -9.60 -37.36
N LEU A 22 -13.02 -8.69 -37.28
CA LEU A 22 -13.65 -8.09 -38.47
C LEU A 22 -12.61 -7.38 -39.35
N GLN A 23 -11.72 -6.58 -38.75
CA GLN A 23 -10.66 -5.89 -39.49
C GLN A 23 -9.65 -6.86 -40.15
N LYS A 24 -9.37 -8.02 -39.52
CA LYS A 24 -8.58 -9.12 -40.11
C LYS A 24 -9.30 -9.83 -41.26
N TRP A 25 -10.58 -10.16 -41.12
CA TRP A 25 -11.37 -10.77 -42.20
C TRP A 25 -11.48 -9.81 -43.41
N ASN A 26 -11.70 -8.52 -43.16
CA ASN A 26 -11.71 -7.47 -44.18
C ASN A 26 -10.35 -7.25 -44.84
N LEU A 27 -9.23 -7.62 -44.19
CA LEU A 27 -7.89 -7.61 -44.78
C LEU A 27 -7.66 -8.85 -45.65
N ALA A 28 -7.91 -10.04 -45.11
CA ALA A 28 -7.71 -11.31 -45.81
C ALA A 28 -8.56 -11.46 -47.08
N LEU A 29 -9.76 -10.87 -47.10
CA LEU A 29 -10.67 -10.90 -48.24
C LEU A 29 -10.64 -9.62 -49.11
N SER A 30 -9.78 -8.64 -48.80
CA SER A 30 -9.63 -7.38 -49.55
C SER A 30 -10.93 -6.60 -49.82
N GLN A 31 -11.94 -6.76 -48.96
CA GLN A 31 -13.26 -6.13 -49.05
C GLN A 31 -13.75 -5.64 -47.68
N GLN A 32 -14.71 -4.72 -47.66
CA GLN A 32 -15.30 -4.18 -46.43
C GLN A 32 -16.60 -4.94 -46.11
N LEU A 33 -16.54 -5.91 -45.20
CA LEU A 33 -17.68 -6.76 -44.84
C LEU A 33 -18.60 -6.07 -43.83
N LEU A 34 -19.91 -6.30 -43.97
CA LEU A 34 -20.93 -5.83 -43.04
C LEU A 34 -21.30 -6.94 -42.04
N PRO A 35 -21.82 -6.61 -40.83
CA PRO A 35 -22.22 -7.61 -39.83
C PRO A 35 -23.33 -8.58 -40.26
N LYS A 36 -23.96 -8.37 -41.41
CA LYS A 36 -25.00 -9.24 -42.01
C LYS A 36 -24.44 -10.26 -43.01
N ASN A 37 -23.16 -10.21 -43.36
CA ASN A 37 -22.53 -11.20 -44.24
C ASN A 37 -22.34 -12.55 -43.53
N PHE A 38 -22.42 -13.63 -44.30
CA PHE A 38 -22.17 -15.01 -43.86
C PHE A 38 -21.21 -15.70 -44.84
N PHE A 39 -20.37 -16.58 -44.31
CA PHE A 39 -19.40 -17.36 -45.08
C PHE A 39 -19.70 -18.85 -44.90
N TYR A 40 -19.68 -19.60 -46.00
CA TYR A 40 -19.78 -21.06 -45.95
C TYR A 40 -18.52 -21.67 -45.34
N GLU A 41 -18.65 -22.82 -44.68
CA GLU A 41 -17.53 -23.62 -44.15
C GLU A 41 -16.34 -23.77 -45.11
N LEU A 42 -16.59 -23.85 -46.42
CA LEU A 42 -15.57 -23.96 -47.48
C LEU A 42 -14.65 -22.73 -47.67
N HIS A 43 -14.90 -21.60 -47.01
CA HIS A 43 -14.02 -20.43 -47.03
C HIS A 43 -12.93 -20.49 -45.93
N PHE A 44 -13.02 -21.49 -45.06
CA PHE A 44 -12.08 -21.78 -43.98
C PHE A 44 -11.40 -23.11 -44.27
N LYS A 45 -10.27 -23.37 -43.63
CA LYS A 45 -9.62 -24.68 -43.72
C LYS A 45 -10.42 -25.71 -42.90
N GLU A 46 -10.44 -26.97 -43.33
CA GLU A 46 -11.14 -28.04 -42.57
C GLU A 46 -10.62 -28.19 -41.13
N GLU A 47 -9.33 -27.90 -40.91
CA GLU A 47 -8.70 -27.93 -39.58
C GLU A 47 -9.29 -26.91 -38.59
N ASP A 48 -9.97 -25.86 -39.06
CA ASP A 48 -10.61 -24.84 -38.23
C ASP A 48 -12.04 -25.21 -37.78
N ILE A 49 -12.59 -26.35 -38.18
CA ILE A 49 -14.00 -26.71 -37.96
C ILE A 49 -14.15 -27.89 -36.98
N HIS A 50 -14.85 -27.66 -35.87
CA HIS A 50 -15.15 -28.68 -34.86
C HIS A 50 -16.40 -29.51 -35.19
N LYS A 51 -16.19 -30.82 -35.32
CA LYS A 51 -17.22 -31.84 -35.60
C LYS A 51 -17.38 -32.73 -34.33
N LYS A 52 -18.49 -32.61 -33.57
CA LYS A 52 -18.73 -33.35 -32.30
C LYS A 52 -20.08 -34.09 -32.25
N PHE A 53 -20.07 -35.34 -31.78
CA PHE A 53 -21.23 -36.20 -31.57
C PHE A 53 -21.88 -36.01 -30.18
N ASP A 54 -23.05 -36.59 -29.93
CA ASP A 54 -23.73 -36.65 -28.61
C ASP A 54 -23.90 -38.10 -28.14
N ARG A 55 -23.39 -38.46 -26.96
CA ARG A 55 -23.49 -39.82 -26.40
C ARG A 55 -24.79 -40.06 -25.63
N ILE A 56 -25.37 -41.25 -25.74
CA ILE A 56 -26.54 -41.71 -24.96
C ILE A 56 -26.29 -43.13 -24.43
N ILE A 57 -26.59 -43.36 -23.15
CA ILE A 57 -26.57 -44.69 -22.53
C ILE A 57 -27.94 -45.36 -22.72
N LEU A 58 -27.95 -46.58 -23.25
CA LEU A 58 -29.15 -47.40 -23.48
C LEU A 58 -29.55 -48.19 -22.21
N PRO A 59 -30.79 -48.71 -22.11
CA PRO A 59 -31.29 -49.37 -20.90
C PRO A 59 -30.53 -50.65 -20.52
N ASN A 60 -29.80 -51.25 -21.46
CA ASN A 60 -28.92 -52.41 -21.26
C ASN A 60 -27.47 -52.04 -20.89
N GLY A 61 -27.10 -50.74 -20.91
CA GLY A 61 -25.77 -50.23 -20.55
C GLY A 61 -24.92 -49.73 -21.72
N ASP A 62 -25.26 -50.08 -22.96
CA ASP A 62 -24.48 -49.68 -24.15
C ASP A 62 -24.46 -48.17 -24.37
N ILE A 63 -23.35 -47.65 -24.91
CA ILE A 63 -23.21 -46.24 -25.29
C ILE A 63 -23.36 -46.09 -26.80
N TYR A 64 -24.23 -45.16 -27.23
CA TYR A 64 -24.52 -44.88 -28.64
C TYR A 64 -24.33 -43.39 -28.96
N ASP A 65 -23.52 -43.08 -29.98
CA ASP A 65 -23.11 -41.72 -30.34
C ASP A 65 -23.94 -41.18 -31.52
N LEU A 66 -24.83 -40.20 -31.28
CA LEU A 66 -25.63 -39.55 -32.33
C LEU A 66 -24.86 -38.40 -33.02
N SER A 67 -25.04 -38.32 -34.33
CA SER A 67 -24.48 -37.26 -35.19
C SER A 67 -25.27 -35.95 -35.11
N LYS A 68 -24.58 -34.81 -35.03
CA LYS A 68 -25.16 -33.46 -35.08
C LYS A 68 -25.19 -32.91 -36.50
N ALA A 69 -26.16 -32.02 -36.76
CA ALA A 69 -26.42 -31.44 -38.08
C ALA A 69 -25.81 -30.04 -38.33
N ARG A 70 -24.93 -29.54 -37.43
CA ARG A 70 -24.17 -28.29 -37.57
C ARG A 70 -22.81 -28.41 -36.87
N PHE A 71 -21.84 -27.63 -37.32
CA PHE A 71 -20.46 -27.56 -36.82
C PHE A 71 -20.11 -26.14 -36.36
N ASP A 72 -19.05 -26.00 -35.55
CA ASP A 72 -18.57 -24.73 -35.00
C ASP A 72 -17.14 -24.40 -35.49
N LEU A 73 -16.76 -23.12 -35.57
CA LEU A 73 -15.39 -22.70 -35.89
C LEU A 73 -14.49 -22.61 -34.64
N LYS A 74 -13.18 -22.83 -34.82
CA LYS A 74 -12.13 -22.52 -33.83
C LYS A 74 -12.02 -21.00 -33.60
N VAL A 75 -11.63 -20.62 -32.38
CA VAL A 75 -11.42 -19.24 -31.98
C VAL A 75 -10.21 -18.67 -32.72
N GLY A 76 -10.42 -17.65 -33.55
CA GLY A 76 -9.35 -16.93 -34.27
C GLY A 76 -9.23 -17.25 -35.77
N ALA A 77 -10.03 -18.18 -36.31
CA ALA A 77 -10.02 -18.52 -37.74
C ALA A 77 -10.30 -17.30 -38.66
N ILE A 78 -9.71 -17.31 -39.86
CA ILE A 78 -9.79 -16.24 -40.87
C ILE A 78 -10.09 -16.87 -42.24
N PRO A 79 -11.03 -16.34 -43.03
CA PRO A 79 -11.36 -16.87 -44.35
C PRO A 79 -10.29 -16.52 -45.40
N VAL A 80 -10.16 -17.36 -46.42
CA VAL A 80 -9.15 -17.22 -47.49
C VAL A 80 -9.84 -16.94 -48.84
N ILE A 81 -9.27 -16.06 -49.67
CA ILE A 81 -9.72 -15.89 -51.07
C ILE A 81 -9.29 -17.12 -51.87
N VAL A 82 -10.27 -17.87 -52.37
CA VAL A 82 -10.04 -18.98 -53.31
C VAL A 82 -10.40 -18.52 -54.72
N ASN A 83 -9.39 -18.26 -55.56
CA ASN A 83 -9.61 -18.01 -56.98
C ASN A 83 -9.93 -19.34 -57.69
N ASN A 84 -11.04 -19.39 -58.41
CA ASN A 84 -11.53 -20.62 -59.03
C ASN A 84 -10.79 -20.96 -60.33
N THR A 85 -9.78 -21.81 -60.23
CA THR A 85 -9.39 -22.72 -61.33
C THR A 85 -9.25 -24.12 -60.77
N THR A 86 -10.03 -25.06 -61.29
CA THR A 86 -9.78 -26.49 -61.14
C THR A 86 -8.49 -26.86 -61.85
N ASP A 87 -7.62 -27.65 -61.22
CA ASP A 87 -7.26 -28.93 -61.87
C ASP A 87 -6.69 -29.99 -60.91
N VAL A 88 -6.52 -31.19 -61.46
CA VAL A 88 -6.42 -32.49 -60.79
C VAL A 88 -4.96 -32.93 -60.53
N SER A 89 -4.81 -33.95 -59.66
CA SER A 89 -3.66 -34.89 -59.53
C SER A 89 -2.34 -34.44 -58.87
N MET A 90 -2.12 -35.01 -57.67
CA MET A 90 -0.99 -35.89 -57.26
C MET A 90 0.48 -35.53 -57.59
N LEU A 91 1.29 -35.51 -56.51
CA LEU A 91 2.69 -35.98 -56.40
C LEU A 91 3.75 -35.14 -57.18
N GLN A 92 5.01 -34.99 -56.75
CA GLN A 92 5.74 -35.62 -55.64
C GLN A 92 6.85 -34.68 -55.09
N CYS A 93 7.70 -35.21 -54.20
CA CYS A 93 9.07 -34.81 -53.82
C CYS A 93 9.83 -33.78 -54.70
N SER A 94 10.81 -33.00 -54.20
CA SER A 94 11.40 -32.73 -52.87
C SER A 94 12.54 -31.70 -53.04
N GLU A 95 13.39 -31.50 -52.02
CA GLU A 95 14.63 -30.67 -52.02
C GLU A 95 14.37 -29.14 -51.95
N ASN A 96 14.80 -28.38 -50.94
CA ASN A 96 16.09 -28.20 -50.22
C ASN A 96 16.61 -26.79 -50.52
N THR A 97 16.40 -25.83 -49.62
CA THR A 97 17.54 -25.24 -48.86
C THR A 97 17.06 -24.25 -47.78
N ASN A 98 17.66 -24.38 -46.60
CA ASN A 98 18.13 -23.28 -45.73
C ASN A 98 17.17 -22.11 -45.39
N ILE A 99 16.51 -22.14 -44.22
CA ILE A 99 17.05 -21.53 -42.97
C ILE A 99 16.07 -21.66 -41.77
N SER A 100 16.65 -21.55 -40.58
CA SER A 100 16.06 -21.59 -39.23
C SER A 100 15.09 -20.42 -38.91
N MET A 101 14.35 -20.34 -37.79
CA MET A 101 14.41 -21.05 -36.50
C MET A 101 13.09 -20.89 -35.69
N HIS A 102 12.86 -21.77 -34.70
CA HIS A 102 12.22 -21.56 -33.38
C HIS A 102 10.90 -20.72 -33.22
N VAL A 103 9.80 -21.29 -32.66
CA VAL A 103 9.47 -21.49 -31.20
C VAL A 103 8.89 -20.22 -30.55
N ASN A 104 7.86 -20.20 -29.69
CA ASN A 104 7.00 -21.21 -29.03
C ASN A 104 5.54 -20.63 -28.93
N SER A 105 4.43 -21.33 -28.65
CA SER A 105 4.06 -22.19 -27.50
C SER A 105 4.01 -21.40 -26.16
N GLU A 106 3.04 -21.54 -25.24
CA GLU A 106 1.91 -22.48 -25.16
C GLU A 106 0.81 -22.04 -24.16
N GLN A 107 -0.31 -22.79 -24.17
CA GLN A 107 -1.24 -23.15 -23.09
C GLN A 107 -1.44 -22.29 -21.80
N ILE A 108 -2.71 -21.94 -21.54
CA ILE A 108 -3.40 -21.94 -20.23
C ILE A 108 -4.84 -22.43 -20.55
N ILE A 109 -5.33 -23.63 -20.21
CA ILE A 109 -5.39 -24.42 -18.96
C ILE A 109 -6.28 -23.77 -17.89
N VAL A 110 -7.53 -24.27 -17.80
CA VAL A 110 -8.35 -24.22 -16.58
C VAL A 110 -9.14 -25.53 -16.52
N ASP A 111 -8.59 -26.51 -15.82
CA ASP A 111 -9.36 -27.64 -15.28
C ASP A 111 -9.64 -27.38 -13.79
N GLU A 112 -10.74 -27.93 -13.28
CA GLU A 112 -11.01 -28.05 -11.85
C GLU A 112 -10.37 -29.36 -11.35
N GLU A 113 -9.72 -29.35 -10.18
CA GLU A 113 -9.98 -30.34 -9.10
C GLU A 113 -9.13 -30.09 -7.83
N ASP A 114 -9.84 -29.95 -6.70
CA ASP A 114 -9.65 -30.68 -5.43
C ASP A 114 -8.30 -30.79 -4.68
N ILE A 115 -8.37 -31.57 -3.58
CA ILE A 115 -7.33 -32.05 -2.67
C ILE A 115 -6.90 -31.08 -1.56
N THR A 116 -7.04 -31.32 -0.25
CA THR A 116 -7.93 -32.07 0.70
C THR A 116 -7.11 -32.30 1.99
N ILE A 117 -7.79 -32.49 3.13
CA ILE A 117 -7.36 -33.25 4.34
C ILE A 117 -6.05 -32.82 5.06
N ALA A 118 -6.22 -32.24 6.25
CA ALA A 118 -5.65 -32.65 7.56
C ALA A 118 -6.20 -31.67 8.64
N GLU A 119 -6.67 -32.02 9.84
CA GLU A 119 -6.17 -32.95 10.88
C GLU A 119 -4.88 -32.44 11.56
N ASP A 120 -4.78 -32.27 12.89
CA ASP A 120 -5.82 -32.41 13.94
C ASP A 120 -5.46 -31.70 15.27
N GLN A 121 -6.44 -31.64 16.19
CA GLN A 121 -6.31 -31.70 17.67
C GLN A 121 -5.69 -30.57 18.54
N GLN A 122 -6.03 -30.70 19.83
CA GLN A 122 -5.59 -30.01 21.07
C GLN A 122 -6.23 -28.62 21.32
N TYR A 123 -7.06 -28.41 22.37
CA TYR A 123 -6.87 -28.56 23.83
C TYR A 123 -5.68 -27.71 24.36
N GLU A 124 -5.79 -26.95 25.45
CA GLU A 124 -6.80 -26.91 26.52
C GLU A 124 -7.34 -25.49 26.81
N LYS A 125 -8.43 -25.43 27.60
CA LYS A 125 -8.57 -24.42 28.66
C LYS A 125 -8.48 -25.14 30.00
N ASN A 126 -7.80 -24.53 30.96
CA ASN A 126 -8.09 -24.72 32.37
C ASN A 126 -8.57 -23.37 32.95
N ASP A 127 -9.83 -23.35 33.41
CA ASP A 127 -10.25 -23.14 34.80
C ASP A 127 -9.46 -22.15 35.68
N VAL A 128 -10.09 -21.38 36.57
CA VAL A 128 -10.97 -21.76 37.70
C VAL A 128 -11.96 -20.61 37.99
N SER A 129 -13.15 -20.74 38.60
CA SER A 129 -14.24 -21.73 38.69
C SER A 129 -15.34 -21.10 39.59
N ASN A 130 -16.25 -21.90 40.17
CA ASN A 130 -17.14 -21.59 41.31
C ASN A 130 -18.40 -20.72 40.99
N ASN A 131 -19.62 -21.08 41.39
CA ASN A 131 -20.08 -22.18 42.25
C ASN A 131 -21.42 -22.81 41.78
N LEU A 132 -21.50 -24.15 41.93
CA LEU A 132 -22.50 -24.97 42.69
C LEU A 132 -24.01 -24.61 42.62
N SER A 133 -24.96 -25.55 42.68
CA SER A 133 -25.00 -27.04 42.56
C SER A 133 -26.45 -27.39 42.08
N GLU A 134 -26.89 -28.62 41.74
CA GLU A 134 -26.56 -29.97 42.23
C GLU A 134 -27.07 -31.08 41.26
N SER A 135 -26.50 -32.30 41.37
CA SER A 135 -27.01 -33.65 40.94
C SER A 135 -28.12 -33.77 39.87
N SER A 136 -27.93 -34.41 38.70
CA SER A 136 -27.80 -35.88 38.42
C SER A 136 -29.09 -36.68 38.71
N GLU A 137 -29.53 -37.68 37.91
CA GLU A 137 -28.77 -38.64 37.09
C GLU A 137 -29.34 -39.01 35.69
N GLN A 138 -28.43 -39.58 34.88
CA GLN A 138 -28.54 -40.62 33.84
C GLN A 138 -29.92 -41.03 33.24
N ILE A 139 -30.14 -40.86 31.92
CA ILE A 139 -29.82 -41.80 30.81
C ILE A 139 -30.69 -43.08 30.77
N SER A 140 -31.55 -43.17 29.75
CA SER A 140 -31.54 -44.28 28.78
C SER A 140 -32.36 -43.91 27.54
N SER A 141 -32.11 -44.58 26.41
CA SER A 141 -32.60 -44.16 25.09
C SER A 141 -33.35 -45.25 24.33
N SER A 142 -34.34 -44.82 23.54
CA SER A 142 -35.08 -45.57 22.51
C SER A 142 -36.08 -46.64 22.98
N ARG A 143 -37.33 -46.52 22.48
CA ARG A 143 -37.83 -47.35 21.37
C ARG A 143 -39.04 -46.67 20.69
N ILE A 144 -39.40 -47.19 19.53
CA ILE A 144 -40.55 -46.79 18.69
C ILE A 144 -41.70 -47.77 18.98
N ILE A 145 -42.98 -47.32 18.96
CA ILE A 145 -44.16 -48.05 18.42
C ILE A 145 -45.48 -47.26 18.64
N ASP A 146 -46.22 -47.07 17.53
CA ASP A 146 -47.69 -46.99 17.29
C ASP A 146 -48.71 -46.21 18.16
N GLY A 147 -49.97 -46.21 17.68
CA GLY A 147 -51.12 -45.40 18.11
C GLY A 147 -51.34 -44.19 17.17
N ILE A 148 -52.13 -44.22 16.10
CA ILE A 148 -53.45 -44.86 15.86
C ILE A 148 -54.48 -44.46 16.93
N THR A 149 -55.29 -43.45 16.58
CA THR A 149 -56.68 -43.32 17.04
C THR A 149 -57.53 -42.88 15.86
N ALA A 150 -58.51 -43.71 15.50
CA ALA A 150 -59.75 -43.26 14.87
C ALA A 150 -60.66 -42.63 15.98
N ASP A 151 -61.89 -42.16 15.78
CA ASP A 151 -62.79 -42.38 14.65
C ASP A 151 -63.68 -41.15 14.33
N PRO A 152 -65.02 -41.16 14.36
CA PRO A 152 -65.80 -40.91 13.14
C PRO A 152 -66.50 -39.54 13.12
N ASN A 153 -66.86 -39.08 11.91
CA ASN A 153 -68.22 -38.65 11.57
C ASN A 153 -68.31 -38.17 10.10
N CYS A 154 -69.09 -38.89 9.29
CA CYS A 154 -69.53 -38.50 7.95
C CYS A 154 -71.05 -38.66 7.87
N ILE A 155 -71.82 -37.56 7.91
CA ILE A 155 -73.28 -37.58 7.76
C ILE A 155 -73.74 -36.40 6.87
N GLU A 156 -74.36 -36.77 5.73
CA GLU A 156 -75.44 -36.10 4.94
C GLU A 156 -75.25 -34.78 4.15
N ALA A 157 -76.26 -34.54 3.29
CA ALA A 157 -76.53 -33.44 2.33
C ALA A 157 -75.56 -33.32 1.11
N ALA A 158 -75.84 -33.72 -0.15
CA ALA A 158 -77.04 -33.99 -0.97
C ALA A 158 -77.48 -32.83 -1.93
N GLU A 159 -77.82 -33.20 -3.18
CA GLU A 159 -78.28 -32.37 -4.33
C GLU A 159 -77.25 -31.37 -4.95
N LEU A 160 -77.38 -30.83 -6.18
CA LEU A 160 -78.47 -30.86 -7.19
C LEU A 160 -77.93 -30.92 -8.66
N ALA A 161 -78.81 -30.73 -9.66
CA ALA A 161 -78.62 -30.75 -11.13
C ALA A 161 -77.78 -29.59 -11.74
N GLY A 162 -77.39 -29.58 -13.03
CA GLY A 162 -77.46 -30.62 -14.09
C GLY A 162 -77.29 -30.07 -15.55
N GLN A 163 -77.22 -30.97 -16.55
CA GLN A 163 -77.37 -30.77 -18.03
C GLN A 163 -76.33 -29.83 -18.74
N THR A 164 -75.87 -29.96 -20.01
CA THR A 164 -76.01 -30.85 -21.22
C THR A 164 -74.79 -30.55 -22.16
N SER A 165 -74.48 -31.12 -23.36
CA SER A 165 -74.84 -32.29 -24.21
C SER A 165 -73.77 -32.48 -25.33
N SER A 166 -73.94 -33.50 -26.21
CA SER A 166 -73.62 -33.62 -27.67
C SER A 166 -72.23 -33.26 -28.30
N ASP A 167 -71.68 -33.96 -29.32
CA ASP A 167 -71.93 -35.30 -29.93
C ASP A 167 -70.77 -35.79 -30.87
N GLU A 168 -70.63 -37.13 -31.04
CA GLU A 168 -70.18 -37.96 -32.21
C GLU A 168 -68.79 -37.79 -32.95
N ASN A 169 -68.30 -38.71 -33.82
CA ASN A 169 -68.12 -40.20 -33.77
C ASN A 169 -67.17 -40.79 -34.90
N ILE A 170 -66.81 -42.08 -34.77
CA ILE A 170 -66.54 -43.15 -35.79
C ILE A 170 -65.26 -43.17 -36.71
N PHE A 171 -64.99 -44.33 -37.34
CA PHE A 171 -63.75 -44.71 -38.10
C PHE A 171 -63.92 -46.05 -38.89
N GLN A 172 -63.24 -46.27 -40.04
CA GLN A 172 -63.08 -47.61 -40.70
C GLN A 172 -61.94 -47.71 -41.77
N ALA A 173 -61.59 -48.94 -42.22
CA ALA A 173 -60.47 -49.27 -43.14
C ALA A 173 -60.60 -50.65 -43.86
N PRO A 174 -59.82 -50.96 -44.93
CA PRO A 174 -59.76 -52.27 -45.61
C PRO A 174 -58.39 -53.02 -45.52
N THR A 175 -58.33 -54.26 -46.05
CA THR A 175 -57.28 -55.30 -45.88
C THR A 175 -56.98 -56.04 -47.22
N ILE A 176 -56.03 -56.99 -47.40
CA ILE A 176 -55.18 -57.77 -46.47
C ILE A 176 -53.65 -57.50 -46.64
N ASP A 177 -52.73 -58.27 -47.27
CA ASP A 177 -52.81 -59.51 -48.08
C ASP A 177 -51.50 -60.38 -48.07
N ASN A 178 -51.49 -61.49 -48.83
CA ASN A 178 -50.66 -62.71 -48.63
C ASN A 178 -49.35 -62.80 -49.50
N PRO A 179 -48.44 -63.80 -49.34
CA PRO A 179 -47.08 -63.44 -48.89
C PRO A 179 -45.88 -64.07 -49.64
N GLU A 180 -44.73 -63.41 -49.56
CA GLU A 180 -43.41 -64.06 -49.60
C GLU A 180 -42.81 -64.15 -48.18
N THR A 181 -41.86 -65.06 -47.97
CA THR A 181 -41.37 -65.52 -46.65
C THR A 181 -40.47 -64.52 -45.93
N PHE A 182 -41.08 -63.43 -45.44
CA PHE A 182 -40.41 -62.44 -44.61
C PHE A 182 -39.89 -63.04 -43.29
N SER A 183 -38.64 -62.72 -42.94
CA SER A 183 -37.93 -63.31 -41.80
C SER A 183 -37.28 -62.23 -40.92
N LEU A 184 -36.90 -62.61 -39.69
CA LEU A 184 -36.15 -61.72 -38.80
C LEU A 184 -34.79 -61.31 -39.41
N SER A 185 -34.14 -62.19 -40.20
CA SER A 185 -32.90 -61.85 -40.90
C SER A 185 -33.10 -60.84 -42.03
N ALA A 186 -34.25 -60.84 -42.71
CA ALA A 186 -34.59 -59.81 -43.69
C ALA A 186 -34.82 -58.42 -43.05
N ILE A 187 -35.21 -58.36 -41.78
CA ILE A 187 -35.23 -57.10 -41.01
C ILE A 187 -33.80 -56.63 -40.72
N VAL A 188 -32.93 -57.52 -40.24
CA VAL A 188 -31.53 -57.20 -39.92
C VAL A 188 -30.79 -56.70 -41.16
N GLN A 189 -30.87 -57.42 -42.29
CA GLN A 189 -30.26 -56.99 -43.56
C GLN A 189 -30.76 -55.60 -43.99
N ALA A 190 -32.07 -55.36 -43.90
CA ALA A 190 -32.65 -54.06 -44.25
C ALA A 190 -32.26 -52.91 -43.31
N LEU A 191 -31.86 -53.20 -42.06
CA LEU A 191 -31.30 -52.22 -41.11
C LEU A 191 -29.81 -51.95 -41.39
N GLU A 192 -29.06 -52.95 -41.85
CA GLU A 192 -27.65 -52.79 -42.24
C GLU A 192 -27.51 -52.03 -43.58
N ASP A 193 -28.30 -52.40 -44.60
CA ASP A 193 -28.24 -51.81 -45.94
C ASP A 193 -28.70 -50.33 -45.99
N ARG A 194 -29.61 -49.91 -45.09
CA ARG A 194 -30.20 -48.56 -45.08
C ARG A 194 -29.89 -47.71 -43.85
N GLY A 195 -29.40 -48.31 -42.77
CA GLY A 195 -29.34 -47.67 -41.46
C GLY A 195 -30.72 -47.45 -40.83
N VAL A 196 -30.73 -46.94 -39.60
CA VAL A 196 -31.96 -46.70 -38.81
C VAL A 196 -32.45 -45.25 -38.96
N LEU A 197 -33.75 -45.02 -38.78
CA LEU A 197 -34.36 -43.68 -38.74
C LEU A 197 -33.78 -42.83 -37.60
N GLN A 198 -33.69 -41.51 -37.79
CA GLN A 198 -32.90 -40.59 -36.94
C GLN A 198 -33.21 -40.62 -35.43
N ASN A 199 -34.43 -40.97 -35.02
CA ASN A 199 -34.86 -41.06 -33.62
C ASN A 199 -34.67 -42.46 -33.00
N TRP A 200 -34.13 -43.42 -33.75
CA TRP A 200 -34.06 -44.83 -33.37
C TRP A 200 -32.61 -45.28 -33.26
N CYS A 201 -32.36 -46.19 -32.33
CA CYS A 201 -31.08 -46.88 -32.23
C CYS A 201 -31.27 -48.39 -32.08
N TRP A 202 -30.32 -49.10 -32.68
CA TRP A 202 -30.21 -50.56 -32.68
C TRP A 202 -28.75 -50.88 -32.31
N PRO A 203 -28.50 -51.48 -31.13
CA PRO A 203 -27.15 -51.87 -30.74
C PRO A 203 -26.70 -53.10 -31.53
N LYS A 204 -25.38 -53.22 -31.80
CA LYS A 204 -24.81 -54.42 -32.42
C LYS A 204 -24.93 -55.61 -31.45
N GLN A 205 -25.86 -56.52 -31.72
CA GLN A 205 -26.07 -57.70 -30.91
C GLN A 205 -24.98 -58.75 -31.18
N LEU A 206 -24.21 -59.10 -30.15
CA LEU A 206 -23.30 -60.24 -30.16
C LEU A 206 -24.06 -61.53 -29.79
N GLU A 207 -23.67 -62.62 -30.44
CA GLU A 207 -24.21 -63.99 -30.29
C GLU A 207 -25.69 -64.22 -30.70
N PRO A 208 -26.06 -65.47 -31.07
CA PRO A 208 -27.21 -65.68 -31.94
C PRO A 208 -28.50 -66.12 -31.24
N GLN A 209 -29.63 -65.80 -31.89
CA GLN A 209 -30.97 -66.36 -31.69
C GLN A 209 -31.79 -65.89 -30.47
N LYS A 210 -32.74 -64.97 -30.71
CA LYS A 210 -34.21 -65.25 -30.65
C LYS A 210 -35.09 -64.00 -30.76
N VAL A 211 -34.60 -62.82 -30.37
CA VAL A 211 -35.37 -61.56 -30.32
C VAL A 211 -34.51 -60.37 -30.80
N LEU A 212 -35.06 -59.54 -31.67
CA LEU A 212 -34.48 -58.25 -32.09
C LEU A 212 -34.96 -57.13 -31.16
N ILE A 213 -34.06 -56.25 -30.70
CA ILE A 213 -34.39 -55.13 -29.82
C ILE A 213 -34.10 -53.79 -30.49
N LEU A 214 -35.10 -52.90 -30.47
CA LEU A 214 -35.05 -51.55 -31.05
C LEU A 214 -35.47 -50.51 -29.99
N TYR A 215 -34.74 -49.41 -29.89
CA TYR A 215 -35.04 -48.34 -28.93
C TYR A 215 -35.45 -47.05 -29.62
N TYR A 216 -36.51 -46.40 -29.13
CA TYR A 216 -36.93 -45.07 -29.59
C TYR A 216 -36.46 -43.99 -28.62
N VAL A 217 -35.74 -43.00 -29.14
CA VAL A 217 -35.05 -41.95 -28.40
C VAL A 217 -35.67 -40.58 -28.69
N ASP A 218 -35.95 -39.83 -27.64
CA ASP A 218 -36.27 -38.41 -27.77
C ASP A 218 -34.98 -37.60 -27.89
N ILE A 219 -34.63 -37.15 -29.11
CA ILE A 219 -33.42 -36.35 -29.36
C ILE A 219 -33.43 -35.02 -28.59
N ILE A 220 -34.61 -34.43 -28.35
CA ILE A 220 -34.75 -33.14 -27.64
C ILE A 220 -34.53 -33.32 -26.13
N LEU A 221 -34.98 -34.45 -25.57
CA LEU A 221 -34.80 -34.77 -24.14
C LEU A 221 -33.57 -35.65 -23.86
N LYS A 222 -32.85 -36.10 -24.90
CA LYS A 222 -31.73 -37.07 -24.88
C LYS A 222 -32.01 -38.30 -23.99
N GLN A 223 -33.21 -38.85 -24.10
CA GLN A 223 -33.68 -39.95 -23.26
C GLN A 223 -34.46 -40.98 -24.07
N VAL A 224 -34.18 -42.26 -23.82
CA VAL A 224 -34.94 -43.38 -24.37
C VAL A 224 -36.37 -43.36 -23.81
N LYS A 225 -37.37 -43.48 -24.69
CA LYS A 225 -38.79 -43.47 -24.36
C LYS A 225 -39.39 -44.87 -24.35
N LEU A 226 -39.08 -45.64 -25.39
CA LEU A 226 -39.66 -46.95 -25.67
C LEU A 226 -38.55 -47.96 -25.93
N GLU A 227 -38.79 -49.18 -25.46
CA GLU A 227 -38.07 -50.39 -25.87
C GLU A 227 -39.05 -51.24 -26.68
N ILE A 228 -38.62 -51.75 -27.82
CA ILE A 228 -39.39 -52.67 -28.67
C ILE A 228 -38.63 -53.99 -28.75
N LYS A 229 -39.34 -55.09 -28.51
CA LYS A 229 -38.88 -56.47 -28.69
C LYS A 229 -39.68 -57.10 -29.83
N ILE A 230 -38.97 -57.63 -30.83
CA ILE A 230 -39.54 -58.36 -31.97
C ILE A 230 -39.11 -59.81 -31.87
N SER A 231 -40.07 -60.69 -31.65
CA SER A 231 -39.83 -62.12 -31.44
C SER A 231 -39.62 -62.86 -32.77
N ARG A 232 -39.15 -64.10 -32.67
CA ARG A 232 -38.83 -64.96 -33.82
C ARG A 232 -40.03 -65.33 -34.72
N ASP A 233 -41.22 -65.27 -34.15
CA ASP A 233 -42.54 -65.41 -34.79
C ASP A 233 -43.07 -64.08 -35.39
N LEU A 234 -42.25 -63.02 -35.36
CA LEU A 234 -42.55 -61.67 -35.82
C LEU A 234 -43.68 -60.96 -35.04
N THR A 235 -43.98 -61.44 -33.83
CA THR A 235 -44.82 -60.71 -32.85
C THR A 235 -44.05 -59.56 -32.20
N LEU A 236 -44.78 -58.53 -31.73
CA LEU A 236 -44.21 -57.28 -31.25
C LEU A 236 -44.65 -56.96 -29.81
N GLN A 237 -43.68 -56.59 -28.96
CA GLN A 237 -43.91 -56.03 -27.63
C GLN A 237 -43.26 -54.64 -27.50
N ILE A 238 -44.03 -53.64 -27.05
CA ILE A 238 -43.59 -52.27 -26.82
C ILE A 238 -43.65 -51.95 -25.32
N THR A 239 -42.52 -51.58 -24.71
CA THR A 239 -42.41 -51.22 -23.29
C THR A 239 -42.16 -49.72 -23.12
N VAL A 240 -43.03 -49.03 -22.37
CA VAL A 240 -42.90 -47.61 -22.04
C VAL A 240 -42.01 -47.44 -20.81
N ILE A 241 -40.74 -47.08 -21.01
CA ILE A 241 -39.68 -47.11 -20.00
C ILE A 241 -40.03 -46.29 -18.75
N LYS A 242 -40.65 -45.11 -18.92
CA LYS A 242 -41.01 -44.20 -17.80
C LYS A 242 -42.22 -44.64 -16.98
N THR A 243 -42.92 -45.71 -17.36
CA THR A 243 -44.02 -46.30 -16.58
C THR A 243 -43.83 -47.78 -16.26
N GLY A 244 -42.93 -48.48 -16.95
CA GLY A 244 -42.75 -49.94 -16.79
C GLY A 244 -43.94 -50.75 -17.28
N VAL A 245 -44.70 -50.24 -18.26
CA VAL A 245 -45.88 -50.89 -18.82
C VAL A 245 -45.53 -51.38 -20.23
N SER A 246 -45.77 -52.66 -20.49
CA SER A 246 -45.57 -53.32 -21.78
C SER A 246 -46.91 -53.60 -22.44
N VAL A 247 -46.97 -53.47 -23.76
CA VAL A 247 -48.15 -53.75 -24.59
C VAL A 247 -47.70 -54.61 -25.77
N ASN A 248 -48.40 -55.73 -26.00
CA ASN A 248 -48.21 -56.57 -27.17
C ASN A 248 -49.10 -56.07 -28.32
N LEU A 249 -48.71 -56.29 -29.57
CA LEU A 249 -49.54 -56.03 -30.75
C LEU A 249 -49.77 -57.33 -31.52
N ASP A 250 -51.06 -57.64 -31.76
CA ASP A 250 -51.51 -58.96 -32.20
C ASP A 250 -51.35 -59.23 -33.71
N ASN A 251 -50.82 -58.27 -34.47
CA ASN A 251 -50.61 -58.37 -35.92
C ASN A 251 -49.12 -58.66 -36.23
N PRO A 252 -48.75 -59.85 -36.73
CA PRO A 252 -47.37 -60.18 -37.08
C PRO A 252 -46.88 -59.41 -38.31
N LEU A 253 -45.57 -59.17 -38.39
CA LEU A 253 -44.96 -58.47 -39.53
C LEU A 253 -44.85 -59.40 -40.75
N THR A 254 -45.31 -58.94 -41.93
CA THR A 254 -45.32 -59.73 -43.17
C THR A 254 -44.41 -59.20 -44.30
N SER A 255 -43.75 -58.05 -44.12
CA SER A 255 -42.78 -57.53 -45.11
C SER A 255 -41.88 -56.43 -44.52
N THR A 256 -40.74 -56.16 -45.19
CA THR A 256 -39.87 -55.01 -44.89
C THR A 256 -40.65 -53.69 -44.94
N LYS A 257 -41.56 -53.54 -45.89
CA LYS A 257 -42.44 -52.38 -46.05
C LYS A 257 -43.38 -52.20 -44.85
N ASN A 258 -43.91 -53.30 -44.29
CA ASN A 258 -44.71 -53.27 -43.07
C ASN A 258 -43.88 -52.97 -41.82
N PHE A 259 -42.65 -53.47 -41.70
CA PHE A 259 -41.72 -53.10 -40.63
C PHE A 259 -41.41 -51.58 -40.62
N TRP A 260 -41.06 -51.01 -41.76
CA TRP A 260 -40.80 -49.56 -41.85
C TRP A 260 -42.04 -48.71 -41.60
N LYS A 261 -43.22 -49.15 -42.05
CA LYS A 261 -44.51 -48.50 -41.75
C LYS A 261 -44.83 -48.54 -40.25
N MET A 262 -44.64 -49.70 -39.61
CA MET A 262 -44.83 -49.88 -38.16
C MET A 262 -43.98 -48.91 -37.35
N LEU A 263 -42.68 -48.74 -37.65
CA LEU A 263 -41.84 -47.77 -36.95
C LEU A 263 -42.39 -46.34 -37.07
N GLN A 264 -42.81 -45.91 -38.26
CA GLN A 264 -43.44 -44.60 -38.46
C GLN A 264 -44.77 -44.43 -37.72
N ASP A 265 -45.59 -45.49 -37.63
CA ASP A 265 -46.87 -45.43 -36.92
C ASP A 265 -46.70 -45.46 -35.39
N ILE A 266 -45.58 -46.01 -34.89
CA ILE A 266 -45.15 -45.87 -33.49
C ILE A 266 -44.63 -44.45 -33.21
N GLU A 267 -43.89 -43.81 -34.13
CA GLU A 267 -43.50 -42.39 -33.98
C GLU A 267 -44.71 -41.44 -33.93
N LYS A 268 -45.79 -41.76 -34.65
CA LYS A 268 -47.07 -41.02 -34.62
C LYS A 268 -47.91 -41.32 -33.37
N SER A 269 -47.62 -42.42 -32.66
CA SER A 269 -48.40 -42.89 -31.52
C SER A 269 -48.08 -42.15 -30.22
N GLN A 270 -49.09 -41.94 -29.38
CA GLN A 270 -48.94 -41.19 -28.13
C GLN A 270 -49.01 -42.11 -26.91
N PHE A 271 -47.95 -42.11 -26.11
CA PHE A 271 -47.81 -42.94 -24.92
C PHE A 271 -47.99 -42.12 -23.63
N CYS A 272 -48.45 -42.79 -22.57
CA CYS A 272 -48.70 -42.20 -21.25
C CYS A 272 -47.43 -42.15 -20.41
N THR A 273 -47.16 -41.00 -19.79
CA THR A 273 -45.93 -40.76 -18.98
C THR A 273 -46.15 -40.84 -17.46
N GLY A 274 -47.19 -41.53 -17.01
CA GLY A 274 -47.53 -41.68 -15.60
C GLY A 274 -47.94 -40.36 -14.90
N ALA A 275 -48.07 -40.36 -13.58
CA ALA A 275 -48.44 -39.15 -12.83
C ALA A 275 -47.30 -38.10 -12.80
N GLY A 276 -46.04 -38.53 -12.92
CA GLY A 276 -44.85 -37.66 -12.94
C GLY A 276 -44.62 -36.91 -11.63
N VAL A 277 -44.92 -37.56 -10.50
CA VAL A 277 -44.61 -37.09 -9.14
C VAL A 277 -43.96 -38.27 -8.43
N ASN A 278 -42.64 -38.20 -8.26
CA ASN A 278 -41.70 -39.30 -7.96
C ASN A 278 -41.58 -40.32 -9.12
N ASN A 279 -40.42 -40.97 -9.24
CA ASN A 279 -39.99 -41.61 -10.50
C ASN A 279 -40.73 -42.91 -10.92
N ARG A 280 -41.50 -43.56 -10.04
CA ARG A 280 -42.28 -44.77 -10.36
C ARG A 280 -43.71 -44.71 -9.81
N ARG A 281 -44.55 -43.83 -10.35
CA ARG A 281 -46.00 -43.75 -10.02
C ARG A 281 -46.87 -43.44 -11.25
N CYS A 282 -47.42 -44.48 -11.86
CA CYS A 282 -48.61 -44.43 -12.73
C CYS A 282 -49.90 -44.66 -11.89
N SER A 283 -51.06 -44.70 -12.55
CA SER A 283 -52.27 -45.33 -11.99
C SER A 283 -52.20 -46.84 -12.26
N ALA A 284 -52.79 -47.69 -11.41
CA ALA A 284 -52.89 -49.13 -11.70
C ALA A 284 -53.67 -49.39 -13.00
N THR A 285 -54.70 -48.59 -13.26
CA THR A 285 -55.50 -48.55 -14.49
C THR A 285 -54.82 -47.69 -15.58
N CYS A 286 -53.67 -48.13 -16.08
CA CYS A 286 -52.87 -47.34 -17.03
C CYS A 286 -52.24 -48.18 -18.15
N ASP A 287 -53.03 -48.43 -19.20
CA ASP A 287 -52.77 -49.23 -20.42
C ASP A 287 -51.53 -48.84 -21.27
N GLY A 288 -50.70 -47.89 -20.81
CA GLY A 288 -49.51 -47.40 -21.52
C GLY A 288 -49.78 -46.50 -22.74
N ILE A 289 -50.76 -46.87 -23.58
CA ILE A 289 -51.13 -46.19 -24.85
C ILE A 289 -52.32 -45.23 -24.62
N LEU A 290 -52.38 -44.14 -25.40
CA LEU A 290 -53.49 -43.19 -25.38
C LEU A 290 -54.49 -43.47 -26.51
N LYS A 291 -55.56 -44.19 -26.15
CA LYS A 291 -56.75 -44.43 -26.99
C LYS A 291 -57.39 -43.09 -27.41
N SER A 292 -58.10 -43.07 -28.54
CA SER A 292 -58.59 -41.80 -29.14
C SER A 292 -59.39 -40.87 -28.22
N PRO A 293 -60.33 -41.32 -27.35
CA PRO A 293 -61.04 -40.41 -26.44
C PRO A 293 -60.17 -39.82 -25.31
N ASP A 294 -58.98 -40.38 -25.05
CA ASP A 294 -58.01 -39.83 -24.07
C ASP A 294 -57.10 -38.74 -24.69
N LYS A 295 -57.13 -38.56 -26.02
CA LYS A 295 -56.36 -37.51 -26.72
C LYS A 295 -56.86 -36.12 -26.33
N TYR A 296 -55.98 -35.31 -25.75
CA TYR A 296 -56.34 -34.01 -25.20
C TYR A 296 -56.46 -32.95 -26.31
N LYS A 297 -57.61 -32.24 -26.41
CA LYS A 297 -57.92 -31.22 -27.44
C LYS A 297 -56.99 -29.97 -27.44
N ARG A 298 -55.85 -29.97 -26.74
CA ARG A 298 -54.79 -28.95 -26.82
C ARG A 298 -53.41 -29.60 -26.70
N TYR A 299 -52.48 -29.23 -27.57
CA TYR A 299 -51.11 -29.77 -27.59
C TYR A 299 -50.39 -29.59 -26.24
N ARG A 300 -49.73 -30.64 -25.75
CA ARG A 300 -48.90 -30.62 -24.53
C ARG A 300 -47.65 -31.46 -24.76
N LYS A 301 -46.48 -30.95 -24.34
CA LYS A 301 -45.19 -31.67 -24.46
C LYS A 301 -45.11 -33.02 -23.72
N ILE A 302 -46.06 -33.33 -22.83
CA ILE A 302 -46.02 -34.54 -21.98
C ILE A 302 -47.43 -35.11 -21.79
N ASN A 303 -47.73 -36.21 -22.48
CA ASN A 303 -49.06 -36.83 -22.54
C ASN A 303 -49.33 -37.81 -21.39
N ARG A 304 -50.60 -37.86 -20.94
CA ARG A 304 -51.06 -38.63 -19.76
C ARG A 304 -52.55 -38.95 -19.87
N CYS A 305 -52.92 -40.21 -19.60
CA CYS A 305 -54.31 -40.66 -19.53
C CYS A 305 -55.09 -39.97 -18.39
N LEU A 306 -56.42 -40.04 -18.44
CA LEU A 306 -57.31 -39.44 -17.45
C LEU A 306 -57.01 -39.88 -16.01
N ALA A 307 -56.70 -41.17 -15.79
CA ALA A 307 -56.40 -41.71 -14.47
C ALA A 307 -55.13 -41.09 -13.85
N CYS A 308 -54.02 -41.09 -14.59
CA CYS A 308 -52.76 -40.45 -14.15
C CYS A 308 -52.91 -38.93 -13.94
N ARG A 309 -53.81 -38.28 -14.70
CA ARG A 309 -54.14 -36.85 -14.55
C ARG A 309 -54.90 -36.56 -13.24
N LYS A 310 -55.91 -37.39 -12.91
CA LYS A 310 -56.64 -37.31 -11.62
C LYS A 310 -55.71 -37.53 -10.43
N LEU A 311 -54.83 -38.54 -10.50
CA LEU A 311 -53.82 -38.83 -9.45
C LEU A 311 -52.85 -37.66 -9.24
N ARG A 312 -52.30 -37.08 -10.31
CA ARG A 312 -51.39 -35.91 -10.22
C ARG A 312 -52.04 -34.71 -9.52
N LYS A 313 -53.34 -34.43 -9.77
CA LYS A 313 -54.04 -33.28 -9.15
C LYS A 313 -54.07 -33.42 -7.61
N ARG A 314 -54.42 -34.60 -7.09
CA ARG A 314 -54.44 -34.88 -5.64
C ARG A 314 -53.06 -34.69 -4.99
N LEU A 315 -52.02 -35.28 -5.58
CA LEU A 315 -50.65 -35.23 -5.04
C LEU A 315 -50.10 -33.79 -4.97
N LEU A 316 -50.39 -32.95 -5.98
CA LEU A 316 -50.00 -31.55 -5.97
C LEU A 316 -50.73 -30.73 -4.89
N GLN A 317 -52.02 -30.98 -4.65
CA GLN A 317 -52.78 -30.27 -3.61
C GLN A 317 -52.24 -30.52 -2.20
N VAL A 318 -51.80 -31.75 -1.88
CA VAL A 318 -51.16 -32.08 -0.59
C VAL A 318 -49.83 -31.35 -0.42
N SER A 319 -49.01 -31.31 -1.48
CA SER A 319 -47.72 -30.58 -1.48
C SER A 319 -47.92 -29.08 -1.26
N ILE A 320 -48.90 -28.47 -1.94
CA ILE A 320 -49.24 -27.05 -1.79
C ILE A 320 -49.70 -26.72 -0.37
N LYS A 321 -50.58 -27.54 0.25
CA LYS A 321 -51.00 -27.32 1.65
C LYS A 321 -49.81 -27.32 2.62
N ARG A 322 -48.88 -28.28 2.52
CA ARG A 322 -47.67 -28.32 3.35
C ARG A 322 -46.76 -27.10 3.14
N LYS A 323 -46.56 -26.67 1.89
CA LYS A 323 -45.72 -25.50 1.56
C LYS A 323 -46.33 -24.20 2.08
N ASN A 324 -47.66 -24.06 2.05
CA ASN A 324 -48.37 -22.90 2.58
C ASN A 324 -48.28 -22.81 4.12
N ASP A 325 -48.41 -23.93 4.84
CA ASP A 325 -48.25 -23.93 6.31
C ASP A 325 -46.82 -23.52 6.72
N LEU A 326 -45.79 -24.09 6.09
CA LEU A 326 -44.40 -23.68 6.34
C LEU A 326 -44.19 -22.17 6.10
N ASN A 327 -44.75 -21.63 5.02
CA ASN A 327 -44.68 -20.21 4.71
C ASN A 327 -45.42 -19.35 5.77
N ASN A 328 -46.60 -19.79 6.23
CA ASN A 328 -47.35 -19.09 7.28
C ASN A 328 -46.60 -19.09 8.63
N ARG A 329 -45.94 -20.19 8.99
CA ARG A 329 -45.04 -20.27 10.16
C ARG A 329 -43.86 -19.30 10.02
N PHE A 330 -43.19 -19.30 8.86
CA PHE A 330 -42.08 -18.39 8.56
C PHE A 330 -42.50 -16.91 8.62
N ILE A 331 -43.62 -16.54 8.00
CA ILE A 331 -44.20 -15.19 8.07
C ILE A 331 -44.52 -14.79 9.52
N THR A 332 -45.03 -15.72 10.32
CA THR A 332 -45.33 -15.49 11.75
C THR A 332 -44.07 -15.27 12.57
N ILE A 333 -43.01 -16.04 12.35
CA ILE A 333 -41.70 -15.86 13.00
C ILE A 333 -41.09 -14.51 12.57
N LYS A 334 -41.12 -14.17 11.28
CA LYS A 334 -40.64 -12.88 10.75
C LYS A 334 -41.40 -11.69 11.34
N ARG A 335 -42.72 -11.81 11.52
CA ARG A 335 -43.54 -10.80 12.24
C ARG A 335 -43.14 -10.68 13.71
N LYS A 336 -42.92 -11.80 14.42
CA LYS A 336 -42.44 -11.81 15.82
C LYS A 336 -41.04 -11.18 15.95
N LEU A 337 -40.10 -11.48 15.06
CA LEU A 337 -38.76 -10.86 15.01
C LEU A 337 -38.86 -9.34 14.80
N ASN A 338 -39.59 -8.90 13.76
CA ASN A 338 -39.78 -7.48 13.45
C ASN A 338 -40.46 -6.72 14.60
N SER A 339 -41.39 -7.35 15.33
CA SER A 339 -42.02 -6.72 16.51
C SER A 339 -41.06 -6.57 17.70
N LYS A 340 -40.19 -7.56 17.95
CA LYS A 340 -39.12 -7.47 18.96
C LYS A 340 -38.11 -6.39 18.57
N GLN A 341 -37.64 -6.33 17.32
CA GLN A 341 -36.76 -5.27 16.83
C GLN A 341 -37.41 -3.87 16.98
N LYS A 342 -38.67 -3.70 16.58
CA LYS A 342 -39.45 -2.46 16.79
C LYS A 342 -39.71 -2.12 18.26
N ARG A 343 -39.54 -3.06 19.21
CA ARG A 343 -39.57 -2.81 20.66
C ARG A 343 -38.20 -2.38 21.18
N VAL A 344 -37.12 -3.03 20.76
CA VAL A 344 -35.73 -2.64 21.11
C VAL A 344 -35.44 -1.22 20.61
N HIS A 345 -35.75 -0.93 19.34
CA HIS A 345 -35.59 0.41 18.76
C HIS A 345 -36.37 1.49 19.54
N ARG A 346 -37.63 1.20 19.93
CA ARG A 346 -38.43 2.12 20.76
C ARG A 346 -37.88 2.30 22.18
N LEU A 347 -37.21 1.30 22.75
CA LEU A 347 -36.55 1.40 24.06
C LEU A 347 -35.24 2.19 23.98
N GLN A 348 -34.46 2.02 22.90
CA GLN A 348 -33.29 2.85 22.60
C GLN A 348 -33.70 4.32 22.39
N GLN A 349 -34.74 4.57 21.59
CA GLN A 349 -35.32 5.91 21.41
C GLN A 349 -35.84 6.52 22.72
N LYS A 350 -36.40 5.72 23.65
CA LYS A 350 -36.78 6.24 24.98
C LYS A 350 -35.59 6.62 25.86
N LYS A 351 -34.41 5.99 25.69
CA LYS A 351 -33.17 6.43 26.37
C LYS A 351 -32.64 7.73 25.76
N THR A 352 -32.50 7.83 24.44
CA THR A 352 -32.02 9.07 23.80
C THR A 352 -32.96 10.24 24.00
N TYR A 353 -34.29 10.01 24.00
CA TYR A 353 -35.30 11.02 24.33
C TYR A 353 -35.11 11.62 25.74
N ARG A 354 -34.70 10.84 26.74
CA ARG A 354 -34.39 11.38 28.08
C ARG A 354 -33.19 12.34 28.03
N CYS A 355 -32.10 11.97 27.35
CA CYS A 355 -30.93 12.85 27.20
C CYS A 355 -31.26 14.11 26.36
N ALA A 356 -32.18 14.00 25.40
CA ALA A 356 -32.62 15.11 24.56
C ALA A 356 -33.59 16.09 25.26
N MET A 357 -34.27 15.65 26.32
CA MET A 357 -35.24 16.43 27.11
C MET A 357 -34.62 17.22 28.28
N THR A 358 -33.32 17.06 28.54
CA THR A 358 -32.63 17.86 29.58
C THR A 358 -32.57 19.32 29.11
N LYS A 359 -33.03 20.26 29.95
CA LYS A 359 -32.96 21.70 29.67
C LYS A 359 -31.50 22.13 29.55
N GLU A 360 -31.19 23.00 28.59
CA GLU A 360 -29.81 23.41 28.33
C GLU A 360 -29.19 24.18 29.50
N ASN A 361 -29.97 24.97 30.25
CA ASN A 361 -29.53 25.63 31.48
C ASN A 361 -28.90 24.65 32.49
N ILE A 362 -29.53 23.49 32.71
CA ILE A 362 -29.05 22.46 33.66
C ILE A 362 -27.72 21.88 33.18
N ILE A 363 -27.54 21.73 31.86
CA ILE A 363 -26.29 21.23 31.27
C ILE A 363 -25.19 22.29 31.43
N GLU A 364 -25.48 23.57 31.20
CA GLU A 364 -24.52 24.67 31.34
C GLU A 364 -24.10 24.91 32.80
N GLU A 365 -25.00 24.71 33.77
CA GLU A 365 -24.71 24.69 35.21
C GLU A 365 -23.78 23.51 35.56
N GLU A 366 -24.12 22.28 35.17
CA GLU A 366 -23.34 21.06 35.47
C GLU A 366 -21.95 21.01 34.77
N ILE A 367 -21.73 21.77 33.69
CA ILE A 367 -20.42 21.89 33.03
C ILE A 367 -19.66 23.18 33.38
N ALA A 368 -20.16 24.01 34.31
CA ALA A 368 -19.59 25.32 34.62
C ALA A 368 -18.10 25.26 35.00
N ASP A 369 -17.70 24.27 35.79
CA ASP A 369 -16.33 24.10 36.30
C ASP A 369 -15.38 23.35 35.34
N LEU A 370 -15.90 22.77 34.24
CA LEU A 370 -15.07 22.01 33.30
C LEU A 370 -14.21 22.94 32.42
N PRO A 371 -13.00 22.52 32.00
CA PRO A 371 -12.23 23.22 30.98
C PRO A 371 -13.04 23.40 29.68
N GLU A 372 -12.92 24.54 29.00
CA GLU A 372 -13.80 24.89 27.85
C GLU A 372 -13.81 23.83 26.73
N ALA A 373 -12.67 23.20 26.41
CA ALA A 373 -12.62 22.11 25.43
C ALA A 373 -13.43 20.87 25.85
N GLN A 374 -13.56 20.62 27.16
CA GLN A 374 -14.45 19.58 27.70
C GLN A 374 -15.92 20.03 27.66
N LYS A 375 -16.22 21.31 27.96
CA LYS A 375 -17.57 21.87 27.76
C LYS A 375 -18.05 21.70 26.32
N GLN A 376 -17.22 22.06 25.34
CA GLN A 376 -17.51 21.89 23.91
C GLN A 376 -17.72 20.41 23.54
N ALA A 377 -16.91 19.49 24.06
CA ALA A 377 -17.11 18.05 23.85
C ALA A 377 -18.45 17.55 24.42
N VAL A 378 -18.82 17.98 25.64
CA VAL A 378 -20.08 17.61 26.29
C VAL A 378 -21.28 18.21 25.55
N ARG A 379 -21.24 19.50 25.19
CA ARG A 379 -22.25 20.17 24.35
C ARG A 379 -22.46 19.41 23.03
N ALA A 380 -21.37 19.03 22.35
CA ALA A 380 -21.44 18.24 21.12
C ALA A 380 -22.05 16.85 21.35
N CYS A 381 -21.78 16.18 22.49
CA CYS A 381 -22.41 14.90 22.85
C CYS A 381 -23.93 15.04 23.06
N PHE A 382 -24.39 16.08 23.76
CA PHE A 382 -25.82 16.34 23.92
C PHE A 382 -26.51 16.72 22.60
N GLN A 383 -25.89 17.57 21.77
CA GLN A 383 -26.39 17.89 20.42
C GLN A 383 -26.47 16.62 19.53
N ALA A 384 -25.47 15.74 19.61
CA ALA A 384 -25.48 14.47 18.88
C ALA A 384 -26.53 13.47 19.38
N ALA A 385 -26.93 13.54 20.67
CA ALA A 385 -28.02 12.76 21.23
C ALA A 385 -29.42 13.32 20.88
N LYS A 386 -29.53 14.64 20.65
CA LYS A 386 -30.74 15.30 20.11
C LYS A 386 -30.96 14.99 18.61
N ALA A 387 -29.89 14.78 17.84
CA ALA A 387 -29.96 14.51 16.39
C ALA A 387 -30.50 13.09 16.05
N LYS A 388 -31.41 12.98 15.07
CA LYS A 388 -32.00 11.68 14.67
C LYS A 388 -31.05 10.80 13.85
N ASN A 389 -30.00 11.37 13.24
CA ASN A 389 -28.97 10.65 12.51
C ASN A 389 -27.67 11.47 12.41
N ALA A 390 -26.56 10.85 12.00
CA ALA A 390 -25.25 11.49 11.91
C ALA A 390 -25.16 12.64 10.87
N LYS A 391 -26.06 12.71 9.88
CA LYS A 391 -26.14 13.82 8.91
C LYS A 391 -26.87 15.06 9.46
N GLN A 392 -27.66 14.89 10.52
CA GLN A 392 -28.39 15.95 11.23
C GLN A 392 -27.67 16.48 12.47
N ARG A 393 -26.46 15.97 12.78
CA ARG A 393 -25.59 16.55 13.80
C ARG A 393 -25.11 17.92 13.32
N GLN A 394 -25.62 18.98 13.92
CA GLN A 394 -24.99 20.30 13.90
C GLN A 394 -23.78 20.27 14.84
N TYR A 395 -22.81 21.16 14.59
CA TYR A 395 -21.58 21.29 15.38
C TYR A 395 -21.26 22.77 15.53
N THR A 396 -20.80 23.18 16.71
CA THR A 396 -20.28 24.53 16.97
C THR A 396 -18.99 24.77 16.17
N ILE A 397 -18.66 26.03 15.87
CA ILE A 397 -17.46 26.37 15.06
C ILE A 397 -16.20 26.01 15.85
N GLU A 398 -16.26 26.19 17.16
CA GLU A 398 -15.28 25.86 18.18
C GLU A 398 -15.00 24.34 18.19
N TRP A 399 -16.05 23.51 18.24
CA TRP A 399 -15.90 22.05 18.20
C TRP A 399 -15.36 21.57 16.85
N VAL A 400 -15.78 22.19 15.74
CA VAL A 400 -15.21 21.93 14.41
C VAL A 400 -13.73 22.30 14.37
N TYR A 401 -13.31 23.41 14.98
CA TYR A 401 -11.92 23.83 15.02
C TYR A 401 -11.05 22.86 15.84
N GLU A 402 -11.49 22.44 17.03
CA GLU A 402 -10.80 21.39 17.79
C GLU A 402 -10.74 20.06 17.01
N CYS A 403 -11.82 19.68 16.31
CA CYS A 403 -11.83 18.52 15.42
C CYS A 403 -10.83 18.65 14.25
N LEU A 404 -10.66 19.84 13.67
CA LEU A 404 -9.62 20.12 12.67
C LEU A 404 -8.23 19.96 13.28
N MET A 405 -7.98 20.53 14.46
CA MET A 405 -6.67 20.46 15.12
C MET A 405 -6.29 19.03 15.55
N ILE A 406 -7.24 18.24 16.04
CA ILE A 406 -7.04 16.81 16.34
C ILE A 406 -6.75 16.04 15.04
N ARG A 407 -7.49 16.29 13.96
CA ARG A 407 -7.23 15.66 12.66
C ARG A 407 -5.87 16.04 12.09
N ILE A 408 -5.44 17.29 12.18
CA ILE A 408 -4.13 17.75 11.69
C ILE A 408 -2.98 17.10 12.47
N LYS A 409 -3.13 16.95 13.80
CA LYS A 409 -2.12 16.28 14.64
C LYS A 409 -2.12 14.76 14.54
N GLY A 410 -3.21 14.14 14.09
CA GLY A 410 -3.33 12.68 13.98
C GLY A 410 -4.56 12.22 13.20
N PRO A 411 -4.51 12.17 11.85
CA PRO A 411 -5.66 11.80 11.02
C PRO A 411 -6.21 10.40 11.34
N SER A 412 -5.30 9.46 11.64
CA SER A 412 -5.64 8.07 12.03
C SER A 412 -6.28 7.97 13.41
N VAL A 413 -5.87 8.82 14.36
CA VAL A 413 -6.48 8.91 15.70
C VAL A 413 -7.88 9.51 15.60
N TYR A 414 -8.02 10.60 14.82
CA TYR A 414 -9.31 11.24 14.56
C TYR A 414 -10.33 10.27 13.94
N GLU A 415 -9.97 9.57 12.86
CA GLU A 415 -10.86 8.60 12.25
C GLU A 415 -11.13 7.39 13.15
N LYS A 416 -10.17 6.94 13.99
CA LYS A 416 -10.40 5.87 14.98
C LYS A 416 -11.40 6.28 16.07
N LEU A 417 -11.30 7.51 16.59
CA LEU A 417 -12.25 8.07 17.55
C LEU A 417 -13.66 8.19 16.94
N ARG A 418 -13.73 8.65 15.68
CA ARG A 418 -14.97 8.81 14.91
C ARG A 418 -15.64 7.48 14.59
N GLN A 419 -14.89 6.51 14.06
CA GLN A 419 -15.41 5.20 13.64
C GLN A 419 -15.85 4.32 14.81
N ARG A 420 -15.24 4.49 16.00
CA ARG A 420 -15.68 3.83 17.24
C ARG A 420 -16.77 4.60 17.99
N GLU A 421 -17.27 5.70 17.42
CA GLU A 421 -18.26 6.62 18.02
C GLU A 421 -17.91 7.08 19.45
N ILE A 422 -16.61 7.19 19.77
CA ILE A 422 -16.11 7.60 21.10
C ILE A 422 -16.44 9.08 21.36
N LEU A 423 -16.44 9.89 20.30
CA LEU A 423 -16.86 11.29 20.31
C LEU A 423 -17.70 11.60 19.05
N PRO A 424 -18.61 12.59 19.11
CA PRO A 424 -19.38 13.05 17.96
C PRO A 424 -18.51 13.92 17.03
N LEU A 425 -17.66 13.24 16.25
CA LEU A 425 -16.69 13.89 15.37
C LEU A 425 -17.25 14.08 13.93
N PRO A 426 -17.14 15.28 13.34
CA PRO A 426 -17.50 15.54 11.94
C PRO A 426 -16.82 14.61 10.92
N SER A 427 -17.42 14.37 9.75
CA SER A 427 -16.76 13.62 8.67
C SER A 427 -15.60 14.38 8.05
N LYS A 428 -14.66 13.67 7.40
CA LYS A 428 -13.59 14.25 6.57
C LYS A 428 -14.12 15.35 5.62
N ASP A 429 -15.25 15.11 4.96
CA ASP A 429 -15.89 16.01 4.00
C ASP A 429 -16.59 17.19 4.67
N THR A 430 -17.05 17.01 5.92
CA THR A 430 -17.59 18.10 6.73
C THR A 430 -16.47 19.03 7.16
N LEU A 431 -15.37 18.48 7.69
CA LEU A 431 -14.16 19.23 8.00
C LEU A 431 -13.60 19.93 6.74
N ASN A 432 -13.48 19.22 5.61
CA ASN A 432 -13.02 19.82 4.34
C ASN A 432 -13.94 20.96 3.87
N ARG A 433 -15.26 20.89 4.08
CA ARG A 433 -16.19 22.01 3.80
C ARG A 433 -15.99 23.21 4.73
N TYR A 434 -15.40 23.04 5.91
CA TYR A 434 -14.99 24.16 6.76
C TYR A 434 -13.61 24.70 6.36
N ILE A 435 -12.64 23.82 6.02
CA ILE A 435 -11.34 24.22 5.47
C ILE A 435 -11.54 25.05 4.19
N ASN A 436 -12.39 24.60 3.27
CA ASN A 436 -12.69 25.29 2.01
C ASN A 436 -13.44 26.63 2.18
N LYS A 437 -13.95 26.96 3.37
CA LYS A 437 -14.51 28.30 3.65
C LYS A 437 -13.41 29.31 3.98
N LEU A 438 -12.26 28.86 4.48
CA LEU A 438 -11.13 29.71 4.81
C LEU A 438 -10.44 30.20 3.55
N ASP A 439 -10.27 31.51 3.46
CA ASP A 439 -9.51 32.14 2.38
C ASP A 439 -8.01 31.98 2.60
N SER A 440 -7.30 31.55 1.56
CA SER A 440 -5.84 31.54 1.50
C SER A 440 -5.33 32.98 1.47
N ALA A 441 -4.70 33.42 2.56
CA ALA A 441 -4.08 34.74 2.66
C ALA A 441 -2.58 34.63 2.35
N PHE A 442 -2.17 35.17 1.20
CA PHE A 442 -0.77 35.25 0.77
C PHE A 442 -0.07 36.43 1.45
N GLY A 443 1.26 36.38 1.55
CA GLY A 443 2.10 37.40 2.14
C GLY A 443 2.04 37.43 3.67
N PHE A 444 2.19 38.63 4.25
CA PHE A 444 2.15 38.88 5.69
C PHE A 444 0.74 39.34 6.13
N PRO A 445 -0.07 38.50 6.79
CA PRO A 445 -1.43 38.86 7.15
C PRO A 445 -1.44 39.77 8.38
N LYS A 446 -1.77 41.05 8.18
CA LYS A 446 -1.87 42.10 9.21
C LYS A 446 -2.48 41.67 10.55
N ALA A 447 -3.55 40.88 10.54
CA ALA A 447 -4.21 40.36 11.75
C ALA A 447 -3.30 39.48 12.64
N ILE A 448 -2.29 38.80 12.08
CA ILE A 448 -1.26 38.09 12.85
C ILE A 448 -0.38 39.09 13.60
N PHE A 449 0.03 40.18 12.95
CA PHE A 449 0.87 41.21 13.55
C PHE A 449 0.12 42.07 14.58
N ASP A 450 -1.16 42.39 14.34
CA ASP A 450 -2.01 43.04 15.35
C ASP A 450 -2.22 42.13 16.58
N THR A 451 -2.39 40.82 16.37
CA THR A 451 -2.46 39.85 17.48
C THR A 451 -1.11 39.71 18.21
N LEU A 452 0.01 39.73 17.49
CA LEU A 452 1.35 39.77 18.08
C LEU A 452 1.58 41.06 18.89
N ARG A 453 1.07 42.22 18.45
CA ARG A 453 1.12 43.48 19.21
C ARG A 453 0.39 43.37 20.54
N LEU A 454 -0.82 42.81 20.54
CA LEU A 454 -1.58 42.53 21.77
C LEU A 454 -0.83 41.55 22.70
N LYS A 455 -0.17 40.53 22.14
CA LYS A 455 0.66 39.57 22.89
C LYS A 455 1.91 40.23 23.49
N ALA A 456 2.67 40.97 22.69
CA ALA A 456 3.91 41.63 23.07
C ALA A 456 3.71 42.73 24.13
N SER A 457 2.55 43.42 24.12
CA SER A 457 2.19 44.40 25.17
C SER A 457 2.10 43.79 26.57
N ARG A 458 1.88 42.46 26.67
CA ARG A 458 1.76 41.70 27.92
C ARG A 458 2.97 40.80 28.22
N MET A 459 4.06 40.98 27.47
CA MET A 459 5.29 40.20 27.62
C MET A 459 6.40 41.02 28.27
N GLU A 460 7.31 40.32 28.96
CA GLU A 460 8.58 40.87 29.40
C GLU A 460 9.52 41.18 28.23
N ASN A 461 10.40 42.17 28.37
CA ASN A 461 11.27 42.58 27.26
C ASN A 461 12.27 41.48 26.84
N TRP A 462 12.78 40.67 27.78
CA TRP A 462 13.59 39.49 27.47
C TRP A 462 12.79 38.37 26.78
N ALA A 463 11.47 38.29 27.00
CA ALA A 463 10.62 37.27 26.39
C ALA A 463 10.28 37.60 24.92
N LYS A 464 10.40 38.87 24.52
CA LYS A 464 10.13 39.37 23.17
C LYS A 464 11.25 39.06 22.17
N ARG A 465 12.43 38.62 22.62
CA ARG A 465 13.64 38.40 21.81
C ARG A 465 13.74 37.00 21.18
N GLY A 466 14.28 36.92 19.97
CA GLY A 466 14.31 35.67 19.21
C GLY A 466 14.78 35.76 17.76
N THR A 467 14.54 34.64 17.07
CA THR A 467 15.02 34.30 15.73
C THR A 467 13.89 34.37 14.70
N LEU A 468 14.17 34.93 13.53
CA LEU A 468 13.36 34.80 12.32
C LEU A 468 13.89 33.62 11.48
N LEU A 469 13.12 32.54 11.38
CA LEU A 469 13.41 31.35 10.57
C LEU A 469 12.77 31.50 9.18
N ILE A 470 13.54 31.17 8.13
CA ILE A 470 13.12 31.31 6.72
C ILE A 470 13.56 30.09 5.90
N ASP A 471 12.58 29.37 5.33
CA ASP A 471 12.82 28.16 4.52
C ASP A 471 11.70 27.97 3.47
N GLU A 472 11.96 27.16 2.44
CA GLU A 472 11.04 26.89 1.32
C GLU A 472 10.51 25.45 1.34
N ILE A 473 9.20 25.27 1.11
CA ILE A 473 8.57 23.95 0.95
C ILE A 473 8.06 23.74 -0.47
N ALA A 474 8.54 22.68 -1.11
CA ALA A 474 8.06 22.23 -2.43
C ALA A 474 6.59 21.79 -2.40
N LEU A 475 5.80 22.35 -3.30
CA LEU A 475 4.36 22.16 -3.49
C LEU A 475 4.07 21.26 -4.71
N SER A 476 2.81 20.88 -4.89
CA SER A 476 2.31 20.40 -6.19
C SER A 476 1.73 21.57 -6.97
N GLU A 477 2.24 21.86 -8.18
CA GLU A 477 1.67 22.90 -9.04
C GLU A 477 0.17 22.64 -9.30
N ALA A 478 -0.69 23.58 -8.93
CA ALA A 478 -2.11 23.53 -9.28
C ALA A 478 -2.73 24.93 -9.31
N VAL A 479 -3.51 25.20 -10.35
CA VAL A 479 -4.30 26.43 -10.51
C VAL A 479 -5.76 26.14 -10.13
N LYS A 480 -6.39 27.02 -9.37
CA LYS A 480 -7.82 26.91 -8.97
C LYS A 480 -8.50 28.27 -8.97
N LEU A 481 -9.69 28.36 -9.58
CA LEU A 481 -10.53 29.57 -9.52
C LEU A 481 -11.11 29.77 -8.12
N ASN A 482 -10.91 30.95 -7.55
CA ASN A 482 -11.57 31.42 -6.34
C ASN A 482 -12.87 32.14 -6.69
N THR A 483 -14.01 31.44 -6.63
CA THR A 483 -15.34 31.98 -6.98
C THR A 483 -15.86 33.08 -6.04
N LYS A 484 -15.15 33.37 -4.94
CA LYS A 484 -15.40 34.58 -4.11
C LYS A 484 -14.78 35.84 -4.71
N THR A 485 -13.55 35.77 -5.23
CA THR A 485 -12.83 36.94 -5.79
C THR A 485 -12.90 37.02 -7.32
N MET A 486 -13.28 35.93 -7.98
CA MET A 486 -13.18 35.69 -9.43
C MET A 486 -11.73 35.69 -9.96
N GLU A 487 -10.77 35.29 -9.12
CA GLU A 487 -9.34 35.22 -9.46
C GLU A 487 -8.82 33.77 -9.46
N PHE A 488 -7.83 33.48 -10.29
CA PHE A 488 -7.14 32.19 -10.29
C PHE A 488 -5.98 32.20 -9.28
N ASN A 489 -6.06 31.32 -8.27
CA ASN A 489 -4.97 31.07 -7.32
C ASN A 489 -4.05 29.94 -7.83
N GLY A 490 -2.76 30.00 -7.49
CA GLY A 490 -1.78 28.95 -7.83
C GLY A 490 -0.54 29.45 -8.59
N PHE A 491 -0.52 30.73 -8.96
CA PHE A 491 0.63 31.39 -9.60
C PHE A 491 1.61 31.95 -8.56
N VAL A 492 2.81 32.33 -9.01
CA VAL A 492 3.83 33.01 -8.19
C VAL A 492 3.26 34.29 -7.58
N ASN A 493 3.49 34.47 -6.28
CA ASN A 493 3.04 35.64 -5.53
C ASN A 493 4.05 35.94 -4.42
N LEU A 494 4.89 36.95 -4.69
CA LEU A 494 5.93 37.49 -3.81
C LEU A 494 5.50 38.86 -3.24
N GLY A 495 4.19 39.08 -3.10
CA GLY A 495 3.61 40.38 -2.74
C GLY A 495 3.91 41.45 -3.81
N ASP A 496 4.08 42.69 -3.37
CA ASP A 496 4.39 43.85 -4.21
C ASP A 496 5.75 43.74 -4.92
N TYR A 497 6.57 42.74 -4.56
CA TYR A 497 7.86 42.45 -5.19
C TYR A 497 7.79 41.37 -6.29
N THR A 498 6.60 40.91 -6.66
CA THR A 498 6.39 39.92 -7.74
C THR A 498 6.86 40.48 -9.09
N PRO A 499 7.88 39.90 -9.75
CA PRO A 499 8.31 40.38 -11.05
C PRO A 499 7.26 40.10 -12.13
N GLN A 500 6.98 41.09 -13.00
CA GLN A 500 5.95 40.97 -14.06
C GLN A 500 6.07 39.66 -14.88
N LYS A 501 7.30 39.25 -15.21
CA LYS A 501 7.61 38.02 -15.95
C LYS A 501 7.27 36.70 -15.22
N LEU A 502 6.92 36.74 -13.93
CA LEU A 502 6.55 35.57 -13.12
C LEU A 502 5.07 35.58 -12.73
N VAL A 503 4.31 36.67 -12.95
CA VAL A 503 2.91 36.80 -12.48
C VAL A 503 2.01 35.66 -13.00
N ASN A 504 2.30 35.14 -14.19
CA ASN A 504 1.55 34.04 -14.82
C ASN A 504 2.24 32.67 -14.67
N GLU A 505 3.37 32.58 -13.98
CA GLU A 505 4.09 31.31 -13.73
C GLU A 505 3.44 30.52 -12.60
N ARG A 506 3.33 29.19 -12.77
CA ARG A 506 2.75 28.31 -11.74
C ARG A 506 3.71 28.15 -10.57
N ALA A 507 3.24 28.32 -9.35
CA ALA A 507 4.06 28.18 -8.16
C ALA A 507 4.29 26.71 -7.80
N ASP A 508 5.57 26.36 -7.62
CA ASP A 508 6.04 25.02 -7.23
C ASP A 508 6.65 25.01 -5.81
N HIS A 509 6.83 26.18 -5.17
CA HIS A 509 7.33 26.32 -3.79
C HIS A 509 6.53 27.37 -2.99
N ALA A 510 6.55 27.24 -1.66
CA ALA A 510 6.18 28.30 -0.73
C ALA A 510 7.37 28.67 0.18
N LEU A 511 7.79 29.94 0.12
CA LEU A 511 8.70 30.55 1.08
C LEU A 511 7.95 30.91 2.36
N VAL A 512 8.40 30.45 3.52
CA VAL A 512 7.70 30.60 4.80
C VAL A 512 8.56 31.31 5.83
N PHE A 513 7.96 32.29 6.51
CA PHE A 513 8.58 33.05 7.60
C PHE A 513 7.99 32.62 8.95
N MET A 514 8.84 32.26 9.92
CA MET A 514 8.43 31.87 11.28
C MET A 514 9.28 32.58 12.34
N TYR A 515 8.63 33.14 13.36
CA TYR A 515 9.30 33.67 14.54
C TYR A 515 9.44 32.61 15.64
N GLN A 516 10.63 32.50 16.25
CA GLN A 516 10.93 31.65 17.39
C GLN A 516 11.60 32.46 18.52
N PRO A 517 10.94 32.65 19.69
CA PRO A 517 11.58 33.28 20.84
C PRO A 517 12.68 32.40 21.44
N PHE A 518 13.74 33.02 21.96
CA PHE A 518 14.81 32.32 22.69
C PHE A 518 14.26 31.63 23.96
N ARG A 519 13.35 32.31 24.68
CA ARG A 519 12.71 31.83 25.92
C ARG A 519 11.20 31.69 25.74
N GLY A 520 10.74 30.45 25.57
CA GLY A 520 9.33 30.08 25.44
C GLY A 520 9.15 28.72 24.76
N SER A 521 7.98 28.09 24.89
CA SER A 521 7.64 26.85 24.19
C SER A 521 6.92 27.06 22.84
N TRP A 522 6.47 28.28 22.56
CA TRP A 522 5.76 28.65 21.35
C TRP A 522 6.70 29.06 20.20
N VAL A 523 6.14 29.05 18.99
CA VAL A 523 6.64 29.66 17.76
C VAL A 523 5.44 30.32 17.07
N GLN A 524 5.66 31.23 16.11
CA GLN A 524 4.57 31.79 15.30
C GLN A 524 4.97 31.81 13.83
N VAL A 525 4.12 31.26 12.97
CA VAL A 525 4.26 31.44 11.52
C VAL A 525 3.62 32.78 11.12
N LEU A 526 4.34 33.56 10.31
CA LEU A 526 4.09 35.00 10.11
C LEU A 526 3.46 35.32 8.76
N GLY A 527 3.91 34.60 7.72
CA GLY A 527 3.50 34.80 6.34
C GLY A 527 4.09 33.74 5.43
N TYR A 528 3.54 33.62 4.22
CA TYR A 528 4.13 32.80 3.16
C TYR A 528 3.94 33.45 1.79
N PHE A 529 4.89 33.18 0.91
CA PHE A 529 4.92 33.68 -0.47
C PHE A 529 5.08 32.49 -1.42
N LEU A 530 4.46 32.57 -2.59
CA LEU A 530 4.51 31.53 -3.61
C LEU A 530 5.64 31.83 -4.61
N SER A 531 6.56 30.88 -4.81
CA SER A 531 7.72 31.00 -5.70
C SER A 531 7.72 29.92 -6.78
N LYS A 532 8.50 30.19 -7.85
CA LYS A 532 8.90 29.22 -8.87
C LYS A 532 10.38 28.90 -8.69
N THR A 533 10.73 27.64 -8.46
CA THR A 533 12.06 27.11 -8.09
C THR A 533 12.71 27.70 -6.82
N ALA A 534 12.87 29.02 -6.70
CA ALA A 534 13.44 29.72 -5.55
C ALA A 534 13.16 31.22 -5.63
N VAL A 535 13.07 31.93 -4.50
CA VAL A 535 13.01 33.40 -4.49
C VAL A 535 14.39 34.02 -4.77
N THR A 536 14.47 35.04 -5.64
CA THR A 536 15.74 35.72 -5.95
C THR A 536 16.26 36.49 -4.74
N LYS A 537 17.59 36.57 -4.60
CA LYS A 537 18.27 37.22 -3.46
C LYS A 537 17.76 38.64 -3.16
N ASP A 538 17.46 39.42 -4.20
CA ASP A 538 17.11 40.84 -4.08
C ASP A 538 15.64 41.04 -3.65
N ILE A 539 14.76 40.07 -3.96
CA ILE A 539 13.37 40.04 -3.46
C ILE A 539 13.36 39.47 -2.04
N LEU A 540 14.09 38.38 -1.80
CA LEU A 540 14.24 37.77 -0.48
C LEU A 540 14.74 38.78 0.56
N HIS A 541 15.77 39.58 0.21
CA HIS A 541 16.26 40.67 1.05
C HIS A 541 15.16 41.68 1.44
N LYS A 542 14.30 42.08 0.49
CA LYS A 542 13.17 42.99 0.76
C LYS A 542 12.13 42.34 1.69
N LEU A 543 11.75 41.09 1.43
CA LEU A 543 10.81 40.33 2.25
C LEU A 543 11.33 40.11 3.69
N ILE A 544 12.65 39.94 3.87
CA ILE A 544 13.29 39.88 5.20
C ILE A 544 13.14 41.21 5.93
N ILE A 545 13.50 42.33 5.29
CA ILE A 545 13.38 43.68 5.89
C ILE A 545 11.93 43.98 6.25
N GLU A 546 10.98 43.70 5.36
CA GLU A 546 9.56 43.90 5.61
C GLU A 546 9.08 43.07 6.82
N CYS A 547 9.46 41.80 6.89
CA CYS A 547 9.11 40.91 8.01
C CYS A 547 9.64 41.44 9.36
N ILE A 548 10.90 41.90 9.39
CA ILE A 548 11.52 42.49 10.58
C ILE A 548 10.78 43.77 11.00
N ILE A 549 10.50 44.67 10.05
CA ILE A 549 9.78 45.92 10.33
C ILE A 549 8.35 45.64 10.84
N GLN A 550 7.64 44.66 10.28
CA GLN A 550 6.31 44.29 10.78
C GLN A 550 6.37 43.64 12.18
N LEU A 551 7.36 42.79 12.48
CA LEU A 551 7.56 42.19 13.80
C LEU A 551 7.90 43.23 14.89
N GLU A 552 8.78 44.17 14.56
CA GLU A 552 9.21 45.24 15.48
C GLU A 552 8.07 46.25 15.74
N ASN A 553 7.28 46.60 14.71
CA ASN A 553 6.04 47.36 14.87
C ASN A 553 4.91 46.58 15.61
N ALA A 554 5.07 45.27 15.78
CA ALA A 554 4.26 44.44 16.68
C ALA A 554 4.91 44.28 18.07
N GLY A 555 5.99 45.00 18.38
CA GLY A 555 6.66 44.97 19.68
C GLY A 555 7.50 43.72 19.97
N MET A 556 7.63 42.81 19.00
CA MET A 556 8.60 41.71 19.08
C MET A 556 10.01 42.22 18.77
N LYS A 557 11.04 41.51 19.20
CA LYS A 557 12.44 41.88 18.94
C LYS A 557 13.12 40.79 18.12
N VAL A 558 13.47 41.11 16.87
CA VAL A 558 14.28 40.22 16.04
C VAL A 558 15.73 40.53 16.33
N ASP A 559 16.49 39.51 16.75
CA ASP A 559 17.95 39.65 16.92
C ASP A 559 18.70 38.75 15.92
N VAL A 560 18.08 37.67 15.42
CA VAL A 560 18.71 36.70 14.49
C VAL A 560 17.84 36.42 13.27
N VAL A 561 18.45 36.26 12.10
CA VAL A 561 17.85 35.63 10.91
C VAL A 561 18.53 34.28 10.64
N THR A 562 17.76 33.20 10.57
CA THR A 562 18.25 31.87 10.19
C THR A 562 17.65 31.39 8.87
N SER A 563 18.52 31.10 7.91
CA SER A 563 18.19 30.43 6.64
C SER A 563 19.03 29.15 6.46
N ASP A 564 18.77 28.40 5.38
CA ASP A 564 19.61 27.27 4.99
C ASP A 564 20.95 27.74 4.34
N GLY A 565 21.67 26.83 3.67
CA GLY A 565 22.93 27.11 2.96
C GLY A 565 22.81 27.46 1.47
N ALA A 566 21.61 27.60 0.92
CA ALA A 566 21.35 27.78 -0.51
C ALA A 566 21.91 29.08 -1.11
N GLN A 567 22.12 29.09 -2.43
CA GLN A 567 22.80 30.18 -3.12
C GLN A 567 22.02 31.50 -3.10
N TRP A 568 20.68 31.47 -3.17
CA TRP A 568 19.85 32.66 -3.09
C TRP A 568 19.82 33.24 -1.67
N ASN A 569 19.71 32.38 -0.66
CA ASN A 569 19.82 32.75 0.75
C ASN A 569 21.18 33.42 1.05
N ARG A 570 22.29 32.77 0.66
CA ARG A 570 23.65 33.37 0.72
C ARG A 570 23.75 34.69 -0.05
N GLY A 571 23.10 34.80 -1.21
CA GLY A 571 23.04 36.03 -1.99
C GLY A 571 22.32 37.17 -1.28
N ALA A 572 21.25 36.89 -0.54
CA ALA A 572 20.53 37.91 0.24
C ALA A 572 21.37 38.39 1.44
N TRP A 573 22.08 37.48 2.11
CA TRP A 573 23.02 37.82 3.19
C TRP A 573 24.12 38.77 2.72
N GLN A 574 24.63 38.60 1.49
CA GLN A 574 25.63 39.52 0.91
C GLN A 574 25.09 40.94 0.72
N ILE A 575 23.79 41.11 0.48
CA ILE A 575 23.14 42.44 0.38
C ILE A 575 23.07 43.11 1.76
N PHE A 576 22.85 42.33 2.83
CA PHE A 576 23.03 42.79 4.23
C PHE A 576 24.50 43.04 4.63
N GLY A 577 25.47 42.83 3.74
CA GLY A 577 26.89 43.03 4.00
C GLY A 577 27.53 41.97 4.90
N ILE A 578 26.97 40.76 4.93
CA ILE A 578 27.47 39.60 5.68
C ILE A 578 28.55 38.86 4.87
N SER A 579 29.63 38.45 5.52
CA SER A 579 30.79 37.78 4.89
C SER A 579 31.42 36.71 5.78
N ASP A 580 32.44 36.01 5.28
CA ASP A 580 33.25 35.02 6.03
C ASP A 580 33.89 35.60 7.31
N GLN A 581 33.97 36.93 7.45
CA GLN A 581 34.55 37.68 8.57
C GLN A 581 33.52 38.49 9.37
N LYS A 582 32.27 38.62 8.90
CA LYS A 582 31.25 39.50 9.47
C LYS A 582 29.90 38.79 9.51
N CYS A 583 29.48 38.33 10.69
CA CYS A 583 28.22 37.60 10.88
C CYS A 583 27.01 38.48 11.23
N SER A 584 27.20 39.78 11.45
CA SER A 584 26.15 40.71 11.84
C SER A 584 26.15 42.01 11.03
N CYS A 585 24.97 42.61 10.87
CA CYS A 585 24.80 43.95 10.29
C CYS A 585 24.03 44.87 11.27
N THR A 586 24.00 46.17 11.00
CA THR A 586 23.16 47.10 11.77
C THR A 586 21.68 46.78 11.56
N HIS A 587 20.90 46.75 12.63
CA HIS A 587 19.53 46.27 12.59
C HIS A 587 18.60 47.27 11.86
N PRO A 588 17.82 46.84 10.85
CA PRO A 588 17.17 47.76 9.88
C PRO A 588 16.04 48.62 10.46
N TYR A 589 15.50 48.26 11.63
CA TYR A 589 14.51 49.05 12.37
C TYR A 589 15.12 49.91 13.49
N ASP A 590 16.35 49.62 13.91
CA ASP A 590 16.89 50.06 15.21
C ASP A 590 18.41 50.15 15.12
N THR A 591 18.93 51.33 14.76
CA THR A 591 20.36 51.54 14.51
C THR A 591 21.25 51.35 15.73
N THR A 592 20.68 51.19 16.93
CA THR A 592 21.42 50.88 18.17
C THR A 592 21.70 49.39 18.34
N ARG A 593 21.03 48.52 17.58
CA ARG A 593 21.20 47.06 17.63
C ARG A 593 21.90 46.50 16.39
N GLN A 594 22.46 45.32 16.58
CA GLN A 594 22.91 44.45 15.50
C GLN A 594 21.83 43.40 15.18
N LEU A 595 21.87 42.88 13.95
CA LEU A 595 21.10 41.74 13.46
C LEU A 595 22.10 40.65 13.05
N TRP A 596 22.04 39.49 13.69
CA TRP A 596 22.93 38.36 13.42
C TRP A 596 22.35 37.42 12.37
N PHE A 597 23.20 36.88 11.50
CA PHE A 597 22.81 35.88 10.49
C PHE A 597 23.38 34.51 10.86
N MET A 598 22.56 33.47 10.72
CA MET A 598 22.92 32.09 11.09
C MET A 598 22.43 31.10 10.05
N SER A 599 23.19 30.04 9.82
CA SER A 599 22.79 28.94 8.96
C SER A 599 22.24 27.80 9.79
N ASP A 600 21.31 27.02 9.23
CA ASP A 600 20.85 25.79 9.86
C ASP A 600 22.01 24.83 10.15
N PHE A 601 22.40 24.72 11.42
CA PHE A 601 23.52 23.87 11.85
C PHE A 601 23.31 22.38 11.53
N PRO A 602 22.12 21.78 11.70
CA PRO A 602 21.81 20.45 11.17
C PRO A 602 22.06 20.30 9.66
N HIS A 603 21.71 21.29 8.83
CA HIS A 603 22.03 21.31 7.40
C HIS A 603 23.54 21.38 7.15
N LEU A 604 24.26 22.28 7.83
CA LEU A 604 25.71 22.36 7.74
C LEU A 604 26.37 21.02 8.11
N LEU A 605 25.88 20.34 9.15
CA LEU A 605 26.35 19.01 9.55
C LEU A 605 26.02 17.94 8.49
N LYS A 606 24.83 17.96 7.90
CA LYS A 606 24.44 17.08 6.76
C LYS A 606 25.40 17.28 5.57
N CYS A 607 25.77 18.51 5.23
CA CYS A 607 26.72 18.83 4.16
C CYS A 607 28.16 18.43 4.50
N PHE A 608 28.63 18.77 5.70
CA PHE A 608 29.98 18.48 6.21
C PHE A 608 30.25 16.98 6.26
N ARG A 609 29.34 16.18 6.86
CA ARG A 609 29.37 14.71 6.81
C ARG A 609 29.48 14.18 5.37
N THR A 610 28.67 14.73 4.46
CA THR A 610 28.68 14.29 3.05
C THR A 610 30.04 14.57 2.40
N LYS A 611 30.60 15.76 2.57
CA LYS A 611 31.89 16.12 1.93
C LYS A 611 33.09 15.36 2.52
N ILE A 612 33.05 15.03 3.80
CA ILE A 612 34.02 14.17 4.49
C ILE A 612 34.06 12.75 3.89
N LEU A 613 32.90 12.18 3.56
CA LEU A 613 32.77 10.80 3.09
C LEU A 613 32.99 10.61 1.58
N GLU A 614 33.13 11.70 0.82
CA GLU A 614 33.49 11.68 -0.61
C GLU A 614 34.94 11.25 -0.87
N GLY A 615 35.86 11.52 0.07
CA GLY A 615 37.28 11.20 -0.06
C GLY A 615 37.71 9.95 0.71
N SER A 616 38.85 9.37 0.35
CA SER A 616 39.51 8.30 1.10
C SER A 616 40.24 8.83 2.35
N SER A 617 40.87 10.01 2.24
CA SER A 617 41.49 10.73 3.35
C SER A 617 41.48 12.25 3.10
N PHE A 618 41.74 13.02 4.16
CA PHE A 618 41.94 14.46 4.10
C PHE A 618 42.83 14.95 5.24
N TRP A 619 43.51 16.07 5.04
CA TRP A 619 44.30 16.71 6.11
C TRP A 619 43.42 17.59 7.01
N THR A 620 43.74 17.64 8.30
CA THR A 620 43.23 18.60 9.30
C THR A 620 44.35 19.04 10.24
N PRO A 621 44.17 20.12 11.03
CA PRO A 621 45.14 20.51 12.07
C PRO A 621 45.55 19.40 13.04
N ASP A 622 44.64 18.47 13.36
CA ASP A 622 44.95 17.31 14.22
C ASP A 622 45.78 16.22 13.51
N GLY A 623 45.93 16.28 12.18
CA GLY A 623 46.65 15.30 11.34
C GLY A 623 45.83 14.80 10.14
N MET A 624 46.26 13.71 9.52
CA MET A 624 45.51 13.08 8.42
C MET A 624 44.33 12.25 8.96
N VAL A 625 43.13 12.53 8.48
CA VAL A 625 41.90 11.79 8.80
C VAL A 625 41.58 10.84 7.65
N GLN A 626 41.49 9.53 7.93
CA GLN A 626 41.17 8.52 6.92
C GLN A 626 39.73 8.01 7.06
N LYS A 627 38.99 7.89 5.94
CA LYS A 627 37.68 7.22 5.88
C LYS A 627 37.80 5.74 6.26
N LYS A 628 38.93 5.12 5.91
CA LYS A 628 39.30 3.73 6.20
C LYS A 628 39.06 3.35 7.67
N HIS A 629 39.33 4.25 8.63
CA HIS A 629 39.13 3.98 10.06
C HIS A 629 37.68 3.60 10.43
N TRP A 630 36.67 4.18 9.76
CA TRP A 630 35.27 3.80 9.98
C TRP A 630 34.87 2.52 9.21
N GLU A 631 35.49 2.27 8.06
CA GLU A 631 35.22 1.11 7.19
C GLU A 631 35.80 -0.16 7.81
N VAL A 632 37.03 -0.09 8.28
CA VAL A 632 37.72 -1.13 9.08
C VAL A 632 36.93 -1.42 10.36
N LEU A 633 36.42 -0.42 11.07
CA LEU A 633 35.62 -0.63 12.29
C LEU A 633 34.32 -1.43 12.02
N LEU A 634 33.67 -1.23 10.87
CA LEU A 634 32.53 -2.04 10.44
C LEU A 634 32.90 -3.49 10.10
N GLN A 635 34.11 -3.71 9.56
CA GLN A 635 34.63 -5.04 9.22
C GLN A 635 35.06 -5.79 10.49
N HIS A 636 35.86 -5.17 11.35
CA HIS A 636 36.43 -5.74 12.58
C HIS A 636 35.36 -6.16 13.59
N GLU A 637 34.34 -5.33 13.83
CA GLU A 637 33.19 -5.73 14.67
C GLU A 637 32.17 -6.64 13.94
N LEU A 638 32.55 -7.18 12.77
CA LEU A 638 31.82 -8.13 11.94
C LEU A 638 30.34 -7.74 11.76
N HIS A 639 30.08 -6.55 11.18
CA HIS A 639 28.82 -5.80 11.33
C HIS A 639 27.51 -6.63 11.36
N TYR A 640 27.36 -7.60 10.46
CA TYR A 640 26.13 -8.41 10.31
C TYR A 640 25.98 -9.60 11.28
N ARG A 641 27.07 -10.08 11.92
CA ARG A 641 27.08 -11.22 12.87
C ARG A 641 26.38 -10.87 14.20
N PRO A 642 25.90 -11.85 15.01
CA PRO A 642 25.10 -11.63 16.23
C PRO A 642 25.90 -11.32 17.52
N ASN A 643 27.22 -11.17 17.40
CA ASN A 643 28.14 -10.75 18.47
C ASN A 643 27.83 -9.34 19.00
N LEU A 644 28.36 -9.02 20.19
CA LEU A 644 28.23 -7.71 20.84
C LEU A 644 29.40 -6.80 20.42
N LYS A 645 29.14 -5.48 20.39
CA LYS A 645 29.95 -4.51 19.62
C LYS A 645 30.03 -3.18 20.37
N VAL A 646 31.18 -2.50 20.34
CA VAL A 646 31.33 -1.16 20.92
C VAL A 646 30.63 -0.14 20.00
N SER A 647 30.83 -0.24 18.68
CA SER A 647 30.27 0.68 17.69
C SER A 647 28.88 0.31 17.17
N TYR A 648 28.04 -0.36 17.98
CA TYR A 648 26.72 -0.91 17.61
C TYR A 648 25.75 0.02 16.83
N LYS A 649 25.97 1.34 16.90
CA LYS A 649 25.27 2.37 16.12
C LYS A 649 25.76 2.52 14.68
N LEU A 650 27.07 2.41 14.43
CA LEU A 650 27.68 2.61 13.12
C LEU A 650 27.12 1.58 12.15
N THR A 651 26.79 2.00 10.93
CA THR A 651 26.21 1.14 9.89
C THR A 651 26.75 1.49 8.51
N PRO A 652 26.61 0.62 7.50
CA PRO A 652 26.95 0.96 6.12
C PRO A 652 26.27 2.25 5.60
N GLN A 653 25.05 2.56 6.06
CA GLN A 653 24.32 3.77 5.66
C GLN A 653 24.81 5.06 6.35
N HIS A 654 25.69 4.98 7.35
CA HIS A 654 26.39 6.15 7.87
C HIS A 654 27.48 6.62 6.90
N LEU A 655 28.19 5.68 6.27
CA LEU A 655 29.31 5.97 5.36
C LEU A 655 28.85 6.18 3.92
N ASN A 656 27.83 5.42 3.48
CA ASN A 656 27.27 5.49 2.14
C ASN A 656 25.73 5.73 2.19
N PRO A 657 25.26 6.91 2.65
CA PRO A 657 23.83 7.25 2.72
C PRO A 657 23.21 7.50 1.34
N GLU A 658 22.09 6.83 1.05
CA GLU A 658 21.35 6.96 -0.22
C GLU A 658 20.05 7.76 -0.11
N GLY A 659 19.80 8.64 -1.09
CA GLY A 659 18.54 9.39 -1.21
C GLY A 659 18.17 10.13 0.08
N TYR A 660 16.97 9.85 0.59
CA TYR A 660 16.45 10.41 1.85
C TYR A 660 17.36 10.19 3.07
N GLN A 661 18.24 9.18 3.06
CA GLN A 661 19.19 8.95 4.15
C GLN A 661 20.22 10.09 4.27
N LYS A 662 20.54 10.78 3.16
CA LYS A 662 21.42 11.95 3.19
C LYS A 662 20.83 13.09 4.03
N MET A 663 19.50 13.22 4.04
CA MET A 663 18.74 14.21 4.81
C MET A 663 18.59 13.86 6.30
N ASN A 664 18.97 12.64 6.72
CA ASN A 664 18.86 12.23 8.11
C ASN A 664 20.02 12.81 8.95
N VAL A 665 19.72 13.84 9.74
CA VAL A 665 20.64 14.50 10.67
C VAL A 665 21.28 13.50 11.65
N ARG A 666 20.49 12.52 12.15
CA ARG A 666 20.96 11.56 13.14
C ARG A 666 22.10 10.67 12.62
N LEU A 667 22.10 10.31 11.33
CA LEU A 667 23.21 9.57 10.71
C LEU A 667 24.49 10.41 10.58
N ALA A 668 24.37 11.74 10.62
CA ALA A 668 25.53 12.63 10.70
C ALA A 668 26.00 12.81 12.15
N GLU A 669 25.10 12.95 13.12
CA GLU A 669 25.46 13.04 14.54
C GLU A 669 26.12 11.76 15.07
N GLU A 670 25.56 10.58 14.76
CA GLU A 670 26.06 9.30 15.30
C GLU A 670 27.43 8.91 14.72
N LEU A 671 27.82 9.42 13.53
CA LEU A 671 29.13 9.18 12.89
C LEU A 671 30.33 9.71 13.70
N PHE A 672 30.15 10.78 14.47
CA PHE A 672 31.22 11.41 15.27
C PHE A 672 31.20 10.99 16.75
N SER A 673 30.17 10.24 17.18
CA SER A 673 29.86 10.00 18.59
C SER A 673 30.97 9.31 19.41
N LYS A 674 31.04 9.62 20.72
CA LYS A 674 32.01 9.06 21.69
C LYS A 674 32.18 7.55 21.58
N GLN A 675 31.11 6.79 21.33
CA GLN A 675 31.16 5.33 21.23
C GLN A 675 32.07 4.84 20.08
N LEU A 676 32.04 5.49 18.92
CA LEU A 676 32.89 5.12 17.78
C LEU A 676 34.36 5.49 18.05
N ARG A 677 34.60 6.63 18.72
CA ARG A 677 35.95 7.04 19.15
C ARG A 677 36.57 6.05 20.12
N VAL A 678 35.83 5.63 21.14
CA VAL A 678 36.30 4.62 22.10
C VAL A 678 36.56 3.28 21.41
N ALA A 679 35.72 2.88 20.45
CA ALA A 679 35.96 1.68 19.65
C ALA A 679 37.29 1.77 18.88
N MET A 680 37.53 2.86 18.13
CA MET A 680 38.80 3.06 17.39
C MET A 680 40.03 2.98 18.31
N VAL A 681 39.99 3.60 19.49
CA VAL A 681 41.11 3.57 20.47
C VAL A 681 41.24 2.23 21.19
N ALA A 682 40.15 1.48 21.38
CA ALA A 682 40.21 0.13 21.94
C ALA A 682 40.90 -0.85 20.98
N TRP A 683 40.45 -0.87 19.73
CA TRP A 683 40.96 -1.77 18.68
C TRP A 683 42.34 -1.37 18.10
N GLN A 684 42.89 -0.21 18.49
CA GLN A 684 44.14 0.35 17.97
C GLN A 684 45.36 -0.58 18.06
N ASN A 685 45.40 -1.50 19.03
CA ASN A 685 46.53 -2.42 19.21
C ASN A 685 46.40 -3.67 18.33
N GLU A 686 45.16 -4.17 18.19
CA GLU A 686 44.81 -5.41 17.49
C GLU A 686 44.73 -5.21 15.98
N CYS A 687 44.09 -4.12 15.54
CA CYS A 687 43.97 -3.78 14.12
C CYS A 687 45.09 -2.84 13.69
N ILE A 688 45.91 -3.29 12.74
CA ILE A 688 47.06 -2.53 12.19
C ILE A 688 46.57 -1.23 11.55
N GLU A 689 45.43 -1.28 10.85
CA GLU A 689 44.79 -0.18 10.15
C GLU A 689 44.05 0.83 11.05
N LEU A 690 44.12 0.65 12.38
CA LEU A 690 43.68 1.64 13.35
C LEU A 690 44.84 2.25 14.14
N ARG A 691 46.09 1.81 13.94
CA ARG A 691 47.26 2.31 14.69
C ARG A 691 47.44 3.82 14.56
N ASP A 692 47.17 4.39 13.40
CA ASP A 692 47.23 5.84 13.13
C ASP A 692 45.88 6.57 13.27
N CYS A 693 44.85 5.96 13.89
CA CYS A 693 43.52 6.59 14.03
C CYS A 693 43.48 7.86 14.91
N GLY A 694 44.57 8.21 15.60
CA GLY A 694 44.66 9.34 16.55
C GLY A 694 44.12 10.69 16.03
N PRO A 695 44.49 11.16 14.82
CA PRO A 695 43.92 12.37 14.23
C PRO A 695 42.41 12.25 13.97
N THR A 696 41.94 11.11 13.45
CA THR A 696 40.50 10.84 13.25
C THR A 696 39.74 10.92 14.58
N VAL A 697 40.28 10.34 15.66
CA VAL A 697 39.67 10.36 16.99
C VAL A 697 39.57 11.77 17.55
N ARG A 698 40.65 12.57 17.46
CA ARG A 698 40.63 14.00 17.87
C ARG A 698 39.67 14.83 17.04
N PHE A 699 39.68 14.66 15.72
CA PHE A 699 38.75 15.33 14.82
C PHE A 699 37.29 15.02 15.15
N MET A 700 36.95 13.74 15.32
CA MET A 700 35.62 13.32 15.75
C MET A 700 35.23 13.93 17.11
N GLU A 701 36.16 14.06 18.05
CA GLU A 701 35.89 14.66 19.37
C GLU A 701 35.54 16.15 19.26
N ARG A 702 36.28 16.92 18.45
CA ARG A 702 35.98 18.33 18.18
C ARG A 702 34.57 18.48 17.60
N VAL A 703 34.18 17.62 16.66
CA VAL A 703 32.85 17.64 16.03
C VAL A 703 31.75 17.18 16.98
N ASP A 704 31.94 16.09 17.73
CA ASP A 704 31.02 15.56 18.76
C ASP A 704 30.73 16.63 19.84
N ASN A 705 31.76 17.34 20.29
CA ASN A 705 31.60 18.42 21.28
C ASN A 705 30.96 19.68 20.67
N LEU A 706 31.26 20.02 19.41
CA LEU A 706 30.56 21.10 18.69
C LEU A 706 29.07 20.79 18.52
N ILE A 707 28.70 19.57 18.14
CA ILE A 707 27.30 19.13 18.03
C ILE A 707 26.60 19.25 19.38
N LYS A 708 27.23 18.78 20.47
CA LYS A 708 26.67 18.96 21.83
C LYS A 708 26.42 20.43 22.16
N ALA A 709 27.35 21.32 21.82
CA ALA A 709 27.22 22.76 22.04
C ALA A 709 26.06 23.36 21.21
N MET A 710 26.05 23.08 19.90
CA MET A 710 25.13 23.69 18.92
C MET A 710 23.73 23.06 18.88
N SER A 711 23.54 21.84 19.37
CA SER A 711 22.21 21.19 19.51
C SER A 711 21.60 21.34 20.93
N SER A 712 21.99 22.35 21.71
CA SER A 712 21.51 22.54 23.09
C SER A 712 20.02 22.89 23.20
N ARG A 713 19.29 22.16 24.06
CA ARG A 713 17.82 22.15 24.16
C ARG A 713 17.25 22.33 25.59
N THR A 714 18.09 22.33 26.62
CA THR A 714 17.70 22.54 28.03
C THR A 714 18.53 23.66 28.68
N PRO A 715 18.09 24.27 29.80
CA PRO A 715 18.89 25.27 30.52
C PRO A 715 20.28 24.76 30.94
N GLU A 716 20.31 23.53 31.49
CA GLU A 716 21.54 22.81 31.89
C GLU A 716 22.53 22.59 30.74
N THR A 717 22.01 22.46 29.51
CA THR A 717 22.82 22.29 28.29
C THR A 717 23.03 23.59 27.54
N GLY A 718 22.48 24.71 28.00
CA GLY A 718 22.65 26.01 27.36
C GLY A 718 24.11 26.44 27.29
N VAL A 719 24.45 27.22 26.27
CA VAL A 719 25.77 27.86 26.17
C VAL A 719 25.77 29.03 27.16
N GLN A 720 26.71 29.01 28.10
CA GLN A 720 26.86 30.02 29.16
C GLN A 720 28.08 30.92 28.87
N PRO A 721 28.07 32.19 29.34
CA PRO A 721 29.16 33.14 29.09
C PRO A 721 30.31 33.05 30.11
N LYS A 722 30.06 32.61 31.36
CA LYS A 722 31.05 32.56 32.46
C LYS A 722 32.15 31.53 32.20
N GLU A 723 33.39 31.81 32.62
CA GLU A 723 34.58 31.10 32.11
C GLU A 723 34.96 29.78 32.79
N GLU A 724 34.48 29.49 34.01
CA GLU A 724 35.01 28.37 34.82
C GLU A 724 34.73 26.99 34.18
N CYS A 725 35.80 26.23 33.89
CA CYS A 725 35.78 24.91 33.22
C CYS A 725 35.20 24.91 31.79
N PRO A 726 35.42 23.84 30.97
CA PRO A 726 35.27 23.89 29.51
C PRO A 726 33.82 23.95 29.02
N LYS A 727 33.21 25.12 29.21
CA LYS A 727 31.84 25.44 28.82
C LYS A 727 31.74 25.58 27.30
N ARG A 728 30.53 25.34 26.80
CA ARG A 728 30.19 25.22 25.37
C ARG A 728 30.64 26.41 24.51
N LYS A 729 30.80 27.60 25.09
CA LYS A 729 31.37 28.79 24.42
C LYS A 729 32.82 28.55 23.96
N GLN A 730 33.67 28.01 24.82
CA GLN A 730 35.08 27.70 24.50
C GLN A 730 35.19 26.62 23.42
N VAL A 731 34.27 25.65 23.38
CA VAL A 731 34.19 24.65 22.31
C VAL A 731 33.86 25.29 20.96
N ILE A 732 32.93 26.24 20.93
CA ILE A 732 32.56 27.00 19.72
C ILE A 732 33.73 27.87 19.24
N VAL A 733 34.42 28.58 20.16
CA VAL A 733 35.62 29.39 19.85
C VAL A 733 36.74 28.50 19.30
N GLY A 734 37.14 27.46 20.02
CA GLY A 734 38.24 26.58 19.61
C GLY A 734 37.96 25.81 18.31
N PHE A 735 36.69 25.55 17.97
CA PHE A 735 36.33 25.00 16.67
C PHE A 735 36.37 26.06 15.55
N LEU A 736 35.99 27.32 15.83
CA LEU A 736 36.11 28.42 14.89
C LEU A 736 37.58 28.70 14.53
N ASP A 737 38.48 28.66 15.51
CA ASP A 737 39.92 28.81 15.28
C ASP A 737 40.52 27.61 14.54
N TYR A 738 40.12 26.38 14.88
CA TYR A 738 40.46 25.17 14.13
C TYR A 738 40.01 25.25 12.65
N LEU A 739 38.85 25.84 12.35
CA LEU A 739 38.40 26.09 10.97
C LEU A 739 39.23 27.18 10.26
N ARG A 740 39.74 28.19 10.98
CA ARG A 740 40.62 29.23 10.44
C ARG A 740 41.99 28.65 10.07
N GLU A 741 42.59 27.87 10.98
CA GLU A 741 43.87 27.18 10.76
C GLU A 741 43.77 26.18 9.59
N TRP A 742 42.69 25.37 9.58
CA TRP A 742 42.45 24.38 8.52
C TRP A 742 42.34 25.05 7.13
N GLU A 743 41.56 26.12 7.02
CA GLU A 743 41.43 26.87 5.76
C GLU A 743 42.76 27.54 5.35
N ALA A 744 43.50 28.15 6.28
CA ALA A 744 44.75 28.85 5.98
C ALA A 744 45.77 27.93 5.31
N LYS A 745 46.03 26.77 5.91
CA LYS A 745 46.96 25.78 5.33
C LYS A 745 46.45 25.19 4.03
N ALA A 746 45.13 25.00 3.89
CA ALA A 746 44.54 24.58 2.64
C ALA A 746 44.72 25.63 1.52
N ILE A 747 44.67 26.93 1.83
CA ILE A 747 44.93 28.01 0.86
C ILE A 747 46.41 28.03 0.46
N GLU A 748 47.32 27.98 1.43
CA GLU A 748 48.77 27.91 1.23
C GLU A 748 49.15 26.77 0.26
N GLU A 749 48.71 25.56 0.56
CA GLU A 749 49.08 24.36 -0.18
C GLU A 749 48.39 24.27 -1.56
N ASN A 750 47.15 24.78 -1.69
CA ASN A 750 46.52 24.96 -3.01
C ASN A 750 47.27 26.00 -3.86
N ASN A 751 47.87 27.02 -3.25
CA ASN A 751 48.69 27.99 -3.97
C ASN A 751 50.04 27.37 -4.38
N ARG A 752 50.68 26.58 -3.51
CA ARG A 752 51.89 25.81 -3.83
C ARG A 752 51.66 24.85 -5.00
N ARG A 753 50.59 24.03 -4.98
CA ARG A 753 50.23 23.14 -6.11
C ARG A 753 49.96 23.92 -7.41
N LYS A 754 49.27 25.07 -7.34
CA LYS A 754 49.06 25.95 -8.52
C LYS A 754 50.36 26.55 -9.06
N GLN A 755 51.34 26.84 -8.21
CA GLN A 755 52.66 27.30 -8.64
C GLN A 755 53.41 26.19 -9.38
N LEU A 756 53.53 25.01 -8.76
CA LEU A 756 54.18 23.85 -9.37
C LEU A 756 53.57 23.49 -10.74
N ILE A 757 52.24 23.46 -10.86
CA ILE A 757 51.55 23.20 -12.14
C ILE A 757 51.89 24.27 -13.21
N ARG A 758 52.11 25.53 -12.83
CA ARG A 758 52.55 26.59 -13.77
C ARG A 758 54.01 26.42 -14.19
N GLU A 759 54.85 25.91 -13.30
CA GLU A 759 56.28 25.68 -13.55
C GLU A 759 56.49 24.44 -14.43
N SER A 760 55.84 23.30 -14.13
CA SER A 760 55.86 22.10 -15.00
C SER A 760 55.32 22.40 -16.40
N LYS A 761 54.24 23.19 -16.51
CA LYS A 761 53.69 23.63 -17.82
C LYS A 761 54.62 24.56 -18.60
N ARG A 762 55.48 25.33 -17.93
CA ARG A 762 56.56 26.11 -18.61
C ARG A 762 57.69 25.20 -19.09
N GLN A 763 57.99 24.13 -18.36
CA GLN A 763 59.06 23.18 -18.67
C GLN A 763 58.66 22.07 -19.66
N LYS A 764 57.38 22.01 -20.09
CA LYS A 764 56.79 20.93 -20.91
C LYS A 764 56.95 19.52 -20.30
N ILE A 765 57.07 19.43 -18.98
CA ILE A 765 57.09 18.14 -18.28
C ILE A 765 55.65 17.68 -18.08
N ASP A 766 55.31 16.56 -18.72
CA ASP A 766 54.02 15.91 -18.52
C ASP A 766 54.09 15.03 -17.28
N HIS A 767 53.40 15.45 -16.21
CA HIS A 767 53.29 14.69 -14.98
C HIS A 767 51.94 13.99 -14.95
N ASN A 768 51.96 12.67 -14.74
CA ASN A 768 50.80 11.97 -14.18
C ASN A 768 50.45 12.64 -12.85
N ASP A 769 49.30 13.31 -12.80
CA ASP A 769 48.79 13.99 -11.61
C ASP A 769 48.46 12.93 -10.56
N GLU A 770 49.39 12.68 -9.61
CA GLU A 770 49.05 11.92 -8.41
C GLU A 770 47.84 12.58 -7.72
N PRO A 771 46.94 11.79 -7.08
CA PRO A 771 45.78 12.30 -6.38
C PRO A 771 46.19 13.00 -5.07
N GLY A 772 46.84 14.16 -5.20
CA GLY A 772 47.45 14.92 -4.12
C GLY A 772 46.44 15.26 -3.03
N ILE A 773 46.92 15.16 -1.79
CA ILE A 773 46.16 15.20 -0.54
C ILE A 773 45.03 16.24 -0.55
N ASN A 774 43.83 15.82 -0.13
CA ASN A 774 42.72 16.73 0.07
C ASN A 774 42.92 17.55 1.36
N TYR A 775 43.40 18.78 1.23
CA TYR A 775 43.62 19.65 2.39
C TYR A 775 42.36 20.33 2.94
N LEU A 776 41.18 20.22 2.29
CA LEU A 776 39.94 20.82 2.78
C LEU A 776 38.69 20.00 2.42
N ALA A 777 38.30 19.09 3.30
CA ALA A 777 37.06 18.30 3.19
C ALA A 777 35.78 19.08 3.53
N ILE A 778 35.70 20.37 3.16
CA ILE A 778 34.55 21.25 3.42
C ILE A 778 34.24 22.06 2.15
N THR A 779 32.97 22.11 1.74
CA THR A 779 32.56 23.00 0.62
C THR A 779 32.50 24.45 1.08
N LYS A 780 32.82 25.43 0.22
CA LYS A 780 32.90 26.84 0.63
C LYS A 780 31.64 27.35 1.34
N SER A 781 30.43 27.08 0.82
CA SER A 781 29.17 27.50 1.50
C SER A 781 28.99 26.85 2.88
N THR A 782 29.51 25.64 3.10
CA THR A 782 29.49 24.99 4.43
C THR A 782 30.50 25.65 5.38
N LEU A 783 31.70 25.97 4.91
CA LEU A 783 32.75 26.63 5.69
C LEU A 783 32.35 28.06 6.08
N THR A 784 31.88 28.85 5.11
CA THR A 784 31.23 30.16 5.30
C THR A 784 30.10 30.06 6.33
N GLY A 785 29.20 29.08 6.17
CA GLY A 785 28.06 28.87 7.07
C GLY A 785 28.47 28.54 8.50
N LEU A 786 29.45 27.65 8.68
CA LEU A 786 30.00 27.33 10.00
C LEU A 786 30.64 28.56 10.63
N LYS A 787 31.56 29.23 9.94
CA LYS A 787 32.23 30.45 10.45
C LYS A 787 31.23 31.50 10.93
N ILE A 788 30.27 31.87 10.07
CA ILE A 788 29.25 32.88 10.39
C ILE A 788 28.38 32.44 11.57
N THR A 789 27.90 31.19 11.58
CA THR A 789 26.99 30.70 12.63
C THR A 789 27.68 30.58 13.98
N LEU A 790 28.94 30.10 14.02
CA LEU A 790 29.71 29.95 15.25
C LEU A 790 30.13 31.32 15.82
N ALA A 791 30.62 32.23 14.98
CA ALA A 791 30.93 33.61 15.38
C ALA A 791 29.67 34.35 15.88
N GLY A 792 28.57 34.27 15.12
CA GLY A 792 27.30 34.90 15.49
C GLY A 792 26.71 34.33 16.78
N THR A 793 26.91 33.04 17.07
CA THR A 793 26.48 32.43 18.34
C THR A 793 27.28 32.97 19.53
N ILE A 794 28.56 33.32 19.34
CA ILE A 794 29.39 33.97 20.37
C ILE A 794 28.95 35.42 20.57
N GLU A 795 28.90 36.22 19.50
CA GLU A 795 28.49 37.65 19.56
C GLU A 795 27.09 37.81 20.17
N LEU A 796 26.12 37.00 19.73
CA LEU A 796 24.76 37.01 20.26
C LEU A 796 24.70 36.62 21.74
N LEU A 797 25.46 35.60 22.17
CA LEU A 797 25.49 35.19 23.57
C LEU A 797 25.98 36.32 24.47
N ASP A 798 27.03 37.02 24.06
CA ASP A 798 27.62 38.10 24.85
C ASP A 798 26.71 39.35 24.85
N PHE A 799 26.06 39.67 23.72
CA PHE A 799 24.99 40.69 23.67
C PHE A 799 23.80 40.33 24.58
N LEU A 800 23.30 39.10 24.51
CA LEU A 800 22.17 38.65 25.33
C LEU A 800 22.53 38.61 26.81
N HIS A 801 23.77 38.30 27.17
CA HIS A 801 24.24 38.37 28.55
C HIS A 801 24.33 39.83 29.03
N VAL A 802 25.17 40.65 28.39
CA VAL A 802 25.52 42.00 28.86
C VAL A 802 24.36 42.99 28.74
N GLN A 803 23.59 42.95 27.64
CA GLN A 803 22.54 43.95 27.37
C GLN A 803 21.12 43.43 27.64
N CYS A 804 20.92 42.12 27.76
CA CYS A 804 19.58 41.53 27.90
C CYS A 804 19.41 40.65 29.15
N ASN A 805 20.46 40.51 29.98
CA ASN A 805 20.48 39.73 31.22
C ASN A 805 20.05 38.26 31.05
N PHE A 806 20.60 37.57 30.04
CA PHE A 806 20.47 36.12 29.87
C PHE A 806 21.62 35.37 30.56
N ASP A 807 21.29 34.33 31.33
CA ASP A 807 22.28 33.42 31.92
C ASP A 807 22.88 32.42 30.90
N TYR A 808 22.09 32.05 29.88
CA TYR A 808 22.44 31.03 28.89
C TYR A 808 21.65 31.19 27.58
N LEU A 809 22.17 30.62 26.50
CA LEU A 809 21.52 30.51 25.21
C LEU A 809 21.29 29.04 24.84
N MET A 810 20.06 28.66 24.49
CA MET A 810 19.74 27.36 23.88
C MET A 810 19.90 27.47 22.37
N THR A 811 20.98 26.94 21.82
CA THR A 811 21.34 27.06 20.40
C THR A 811 20.39 26.33 19.45
N ALA A 812 19.60 25.35 19.91
CA ALA A 812 18.47 24.79 19.14
C ALA A 812 17.25 25.76 19.05
N ARG A 813 17.48 27.06 19.28
CA ARG A 813 16.62 28.20 18.94
C ARG A 813 17.17 29.05 17.78
N LEU A 814 18.33 28.65 17.25
CA LEU A 814 19.05 29.31 16.16
C LEU A 814 19.00 28.47 14.87
N ASN A 815 18.39 27.28 14.92
CA ASN A 815 18.26 26.33 13.82
C ASN A 815 16.81 26.23 13.31
N GLN A 816 16.60 25.53 12.20
CA GLN A 816 15.33 25.48 11.49
C GLN A 816 14.47 24.25 11.84
N ASP A 817 14.86 23.47 12.86
CA ASP A 817 14.13 22.30 13.39
C ASP A 817 12.62 22.56 13.52
N LYS A 818 12.22 23.78 13.93
CA LYS A 818 10.81 24.16 14.12
C LYS A 818 10.06 24.42 12.83
N LEU A 819 10.75 24.89 11.79
CA LEU A 819 10.17 25.14 10.47
C LEU A 819 10.07 23.81 9.68
N GLU A 820 11.09 22.95 9.74
CA GLU A 820 11.00 21.54 9.27
C GLU A 820 9.82 20.80 9.97
N GLN A 821 9.64 20.97 11.30
CA GLN A 821 8.51 20.39 12.03
C GLN A 821 7.15 20.92 11.56
N PHE A 822 7.03 22.21 11.25
CA PHE A 822 5.81 22.78 10.68
C PHE A 822 5.52 22.20 9.29
N PHE A 823 6.52 22.08 8.41
CA PHE A 823 6.38 21.43 7.11
C PHE A 823 5.93 19.97 7.24
N GLY A 824 6.46 19.21 8.21
CA GLY A 824 6.01 17.85 8.53
C GLY A 824 4.53 17.78 8.90
N ILE A 825 4.03 18.74 9.69
CA ILE A 825 2.60 18.83 10.07
C ILE A 825 1.74 19.17 8.84
N VAL A 826 2.16 20.12 8.00
CA VAL A 826 1.42 20.51 6.78
C VAL A 826 1.31 19.33 5.82
N ARG A 827 2.41 18.60 5.55
CA ARG A 827 2.38 17.39 4.71
C ARG A 827 1.48 16.31 5.33
N SER A 828 1.54 16.09 6.65
CA SER A 828 0.68 15.10 7.34
C SER A 828 -0.82 15.43 7.25
N ALA A 829 -1.20 16.71 7.29
CA ALA A 829 -2.58 17.15 7.12
C ALA A 829 -3.17 16.78 5.74
N CYS A 830 -2.31 16.66 4.72
CA CYS A 830 -2.67 16.24 3.36
C CYS A 830 -2.79 14.71 3.18
N GLY A 831 -2.44 13.92 4.20
CA GLY A 831 -2.60 12.47 4.21
C GLY A 831 -1.59 11.76 3.32
N CYS A 832 -2.06 11.19 2.20
CA CYS A 832 -1.19 10.47 1.26
C CYS A 832 -0.53 11.37 0.21
N ASN A 833 -0.91 12.67 0.14
CA ASN A 833 -0.22 13.61 -0.72
C ASN A 833 0.95 14.25 0.06
N GLU A 834 2.18 13.86 -0.29
CA GLU A 834 3.40 14.36 0.34
C GLU A 834 3.72 15.82 -0.06
N HIS A 835 3.09 16.38 -1.09
CA HIS A 835 3.32 17.73 -1.61
C HIS A 835 1.99 18.52 -1.72
N PRO A 836 1.64 19.39 -0.76
CA PRO A 836 0.39 20.16 -0.80
C PRO A 836 0.33 21.05 -2.05
N ASP A 837 -0.86 21.28 -2.60
CA ASP A 837 -1.05 22.35 -3.59
C ASP A 837 -1.13 23.73 -2.92
N PRO A 838 -0.85 24.86 -3.62
CA PRO A 838 -0.79 26.19 -3.03
C PRO A 838 -2.04 26.62 -2.24
N ILE A 839 -3.23 26.13 -2.62
CA ILE A 839 -4.49 26.49 -1.99
C ILE A 839 -4.68 25.67 -0.70
N ILE A 840 -4.43 24.36 -0.74
CA ILE A 840 -4.45 23.50 0.45
C ILE A 840 -3.35 23.95 1.44
N PHE A 841 -2.18 24.32 0.94
CA PHE A 841 -1.10 24.89 1.74
C PHE A 841 -1.58 26.13 2.51
N GLY A 842 -2.12 27.13 1.81
CA GLY A 842 -2.63 28.37 2.43
C GLY A 842 -3.74 28.15 3.46
N GLN A 843 -4.62 27.18 3.23
CA GLN A 843 -5.69 26.82 4.17
C GLN A 843 -5.16 26.16 5.45
N VAL A 844 -4.24 25.18 5.31
CA VAL A 844 -3.62 24.50 6.47
C VAL A 844 -2.69 25.46 7.23
N PHE A 845 -1.94 26.30 6.50
CA PHE A 845 -1.15 27.41 7.03
C PHE A 845 -2.01 28.31 7.94
N ARG A 846 -3.17 28.79 7.46
CA ARG A 846 -4.05 29.69 8.23
C ARG A 846 -4.57 29.06 9.52
N LEU A 847 -4.93 27.77 9.47
CA LEU A 847 -5.36 27.01 10.66
C LEU A 847 -4.24 26.92 11.73
N LEU A 848 -3.02 26.60 11.30
CA LEU A 848 -1.85 26.44 12.19
C LEU A 848 -1.31 27.79 12.72
N CYS A 849 -1.35 28.84 11.91
CA CYS A 849 -1.05 30.21 12.35
C CYS A 849 -1.99 30.66 13.46
N SER A 850 -3.28 30.35 13.33
CA SER A 850 -4.29 30.68 14.33
C SER A 850 -4.04 29.90 15.63
N TYR A 851 -3.81 28.59 15.55
CA TYR A 851 -3.60 27.72 16.72
C TYR A 851 -2.45 28.18 17.63
N SER A 852 -1.39 28.71 17.01
CA SER A 852 -0.17 29.18 17.68
C SER A 852 -0.37 30.47 18.48
N LEU A 853 -1.44 31.23 18.20
CA LEU A 853 -1.90 32.41 18.93
C LEU A 853 -3.02 32.06 19.93
N VAL A 854 -3.88 31.11 19.55
CA VAL A 854 -5.09 30.65 20.27
C VAL A 854 -4.78 29.85 21.56
N THR A 855 -3.52 29.63 21.89
CA THR A 855 -3.10 29.14 23.22
C THR A 855 -2.68 30.30 24.13
N PRO A 856 -3.58 30.86 24.96
CA PRO A 856 -3.24 31.95 25.87
C PRO A 856 -2.19 31.53 26.91
N PRO A 857 -1.34 32.45 27.39
CA PRO A 857 -0.52 32.22 28.58
C PRO A 857 -1.38 31.84 29.79
N LYS A 858 -0.84 31.01 30.70
CA LYS A 858 -1.52 30.70 31.97
C LYS A 858 -1.80 32.02 32.71
N GLY A 859 -3.09 32.32 32.93
CA GLY A 859 -3.55 33.58 33.57
C GLY A 859 -3.95 34.71 32.62
N SER A 860 -4.10 34.48 31.30
CA SER A 860 -4.55 35.50 30.35
C SER A 860 -6.06 35.46 30.09
N ASN A 861 -6.76 36.54 30.46
CA ASN A 861 -8.21 36.71 30.38
C ASN A 861 -8.75 37.03 28.96
N VAL A 862 -8.31 36.36 27.89
CA VAL A 862 -8.93 36.52 26.56
C VAL A 862 -9.63 35.24 26.14
N THR A 863 -10.84 35.38 25.60
CA THR A 863 -11.65 34.22 25.24
C THR A 863 -11.14 33.58 23.95
N LEU A 864 -11.32 32.27 23.83
CA LEU A 864 -10.92 31.51 22.63
C LEU A 864 -11.66 32.02 21.37
N VAL A 865 -12.90 32.44 21.55
CA VAL A 865 -13.87 32.78 20.50
C VAL A 865 -13.50 34.08 19.80
N GLU A 866 -13.22 35.16 20.55
CA GLU A 866 -12.88 36.47 20.00
C GLU A 866 -11.61 36.40 19.14
N LEU A 867 -10.60 35.66 19.61
CA LEU A 867 -9.34 35.49 18.90
C LEU A 867 -9.51 34.64 17.63
N LEU A 868 -10.25 33.53 17.71
CA LEU A 868 -10.56 32.69 16.56
C LEU A 868 -11.35 33.47 15.50
N GLN A 869 -12.38 34.23 15.90
CA GLN A 869 -13.20 34.99 14.96
C GLN A 869 -12.37 36.11 14.29
N SER A 870 -11.52 36.82 15.03
CA SER A 870 -10.65 37.86 14.43
C SER A 870 -9.58 37.30 13.45
N LEU A 871 -9.20 36.02 13.58
CA LEU A 871 -8.19 35.38 12.72
C LEU A 871 -8.83 34.61 11.53
N MET A 872 -10.03 34.06 11.71
CA MET A 872 -10.80 33.36 10.67
C MET A 872 -11.61 34.35 9.81
N GLU A 873 -12.18 35.40 10.40
CA GLU A 873 -12.86 36.51 9.73
C GLU A 873 -11.95 37.74 9.66
N THR A 874 -10.90 37.68 8.86
CA THR A 874 -10.18 38.91 8.47
C THR A 874 -11.14 39.82 7.70
N ARG A 875 -11.75 40.79 8.40
CA ARG A 875 -12.75 41.72 7.84
C ARG A 875 -12.24 42.45 6.59
N GLU A 876 -10.93 42.70 6.50
CA GLU A 876 -10.28 43.21 5.28
C GLU A 876 -10.37 42.20 4.12
N SER A 877 -10.02 40.93 4.29
CA SER A 877 -10.12 39.92 3.23
C SER A 877 -11.57 39.68 2.77
N LEU A 878 -12.53 39.72 3.71
CA LEU A 878 -13.96 39.59 3.39
C LEU A 878 -14.57 40.85 2.74
N ARG A 879 -13.99 42.03 2.97
CA ARG A 879 -14.29 43.25 2.20
C ARG A 879 -13.66 43.15 0.81
N LEU A 880 -12.34 43.06 0.73
CA LEU A 880 -11.57 42.98 -0.53
C LEU A 880 -12.11 41.92 -1.51
N SER A 881 -12.53 40.75 -1.02
CA SER A 881 -13.13 39.72 -1.89
C SER A 881 -14.52 40.09 -2.42
N LYS A 882 -15.37 40.74 -1.61
CA LYS A 882 -16.62 41.33 -2.08
C LYS A 882 -16.35 42.47 -3.05
N ASP A 883 -15.45 43.39 -2.72
CA ASP A 883 -15.13 44.58 -3.51
C ASP A 883 -14.60 44.19 -4.91
N LYS A 884 -13.74 43.16 -5.00
CA LYS A 884 -13.29 42.61 -6.29
C LYS A 884 -14.45 41.99 -7.09
N LYS A 885 -15.33 41.22 -6.44
CA LYS A 885 -16.46 40.58 -7.12
C LYS A 885 -17.54 41.58 -7.56
N VAL A 886 -17.79 42.62 -6.76
CA VAL A 886 -18.64 43.75 -7.14
C VAL A 886 -18.05 44.44 -8.37
N LYS A 887 -16.76 44.79 -8.39
CA LYS A 887 -16.07 45.34 -9.58
C LYS A 887 -16.05 44.43 -10.80
N TRP A 888 -16.16 43.11 -10.61
CA TRP A 888 -16.28 42.14 -11.70
C TRP A 888 -17.71 42.08 -12.25
N LEU A 889 -18.72 42.21 -11.38
CA LEU A 889 -20.13 42.36 -11.78
C LEU A 889 -20.36 43.71 -12.46
N GLU A 890 -19.92 44.83 -11.88
CA GLU A 890 -19.97 46.18 -12.48
C GLU A 890 -19.37 46.21 -13.89
N LYS A 891 -18.33 45.42 -14.17
CA LYS A 891 -17.76 45.26 -15.51
C LYS A 891 -18.63 44.45 -16.46
N ILE A 892 -19.31 43.41 -15.98
CA ILE A 892 -20.26 42.63 -16.79
C ILE A 892 -21.52 43.44 -17.07
N ASP A 893 -22.05 44.10 -16.05
CA ASP A 893 -23.18 45.02 -16.17
C ASP A 893 -22.82 46.12 -17.20
N SER A 894 -21.62 46.71 -17.11
CA SER A 894 -21.13 47.68 -18.11
C SER A 894 -20.94 47.12 -19.53
N ILE A 895 -20.71 45.81 -19.71
CA ILE A 895 -20.60 45.16 -21.03
C ILE A 895 -22.00 44.86 -21.59
N ILE A 896 -22.96 44.56 -20.72
CA ILE A 896 -24.38 44.40 -21.09
C ILE A 896 -24.96 45.76 -21.47
N ASP A 897 -24.70 46.79 -20.67
CA ASP A 897 -25.19 48.16 -20.86
C ASP A 897 -24.57 48.87 -22.07
N SER A 898 -23.31 48.55 -22.44
CA SER A 898 -22.70 49.07 -23.68
C SER A 898 -23.31 48.44 -24.94
N GLY A 899 -23.89 47.24 -24.81
CA GLY A 899 -24.31 46.40 -25.93
C GLY A 899 -23.14 45.86 -26.77
N PHE A 900 -23.46 44.92 -27.65
CA PHE A 900 -22.55 44.51 -28.73
C PHE A 900 -22.80 45.42 -29.95
N THR A 901 -22.04 46.51 -30.06
CA THR A 901 -21.96 47.30 -31.30
C THR A 901 -21.22 46.48 -32.37
N GLU A 902 -21.84 46.23 -33.52
CA GLU A 902 -21.33 45.27 -34.52
C GLU A 902 -20.04 45.68 -35.26
N ASP A 903 -19.52 46.89 -35.02
CA ASP A 903 -18.50 47.55 -35.84
C ASP A 903 -17.05 47.05 -35.63
N GLU A 904 -16.73 46.32 -34.56
CA GLU A 904 -15.35 45.82 -34.32
C GLU A 904 -14.93 44.62 -35.21
N ARG A 905 -15.62 44.37 -36.33
CA ARG A 905 -15.20 43.39 -37.35
C ARG A 905 -14.06 43.87 -38.26
N ASN A 906 -13.53 45.08 -38.06
CA ASN A 906 -12.30 45.58 -38.70
C ASN A 906 -11.49 46.46 -37.73
N VAL A 907 -10.16 46.52 -37.95
CA VAL A 907 -9.13 47.23 -37.13
C VAL A 907 -8.87 46.53 -35.78
N ASN A 908 -7.79 45.78 -35.56
CA ASN A 908 -6.41 45.98 -36.03
C ASN A 908 -5.64 44.68 -36.27
N LYS A 909 -4.95 44.58 -37.41
CA LYS A 909 -3.75 43.73 -37.53
C LYS A 909 -2.52 44.56 -37.13
N ASN A 910 -1.52 43.91 -36.54
CA ASN A 910 -0.19 44.43 -36.17
C ASN A 910 -0.04 45.15 -34.80
N SER A 911 0.30 44.40 -33.75
CA SER A 911 1.49 44.69 -32.90
C SER A 911 1.85 43.55 -31.93
N VAL A 912 2.57 42.56 -32.46
CA VAL A 912 3.49 41.61 -31.81
C VAL A 912 3.56 41.56 -30.26
N ALA A 913 2.99 40.51 -29.69
CA ALA A 913 3.69 39.62 -28.73
C ALA A 913 3.05 38.22 -28.79
N ALA A 914 3.85 37.16 -28.78
CA ALA A 914 3.35 35.79 -28.97
C ALA A 914 2.79 35.16 -27.69
N GLU A 915 1.97 34.12 -27.85
CA GLU A 915 1.29 33.41 -26.77
C GLU A 915 2.21 32.48 -25.91
N PRO A 916 1.63 31.73 -24.95
CA PRO A 916 1.21 30.36 -25.32
C PRO A 916 -0.15 29.93 -24.73
N PHE A 917 -1.21 29.80 -25.55
CA PHE A 917 -2.42 29.06 -25.16
C PHE A 917 -3.10 28.23 -26.28
N GLU A 918 -2.80 28.47 -27.56
CA GLU A 918 -3.13 27.55 -28.65
C GLU A 918 -2.24 26.28 -28.60
N ASN A 919 -2.70 25.24 -27.89
CA ASN A 919 -2.44 23.82 -28.22
C ASN A 919 -3.29 22.84 -27.37
N LEU A 920 -4.55 23.19 -27.09
CA LEU A 920 -5.54 22.27 -26.54
C LEU A 920 -6.93 22.74 -26.95
N LEU A 921 -7.72 21.86 -27.58
CA LEU A 921 -8.98 22.15 -28.30
C LEU A 921 -8.77 22.85 -29.66
N ASN A 922 -8.38 22.06 -30.66
CA ASN A 922 -8.79 22.27 -32.05
C ASN A 922 -8.92 20.91 -32.76
N ASP A 923 -9.99 20.21 -32.41
CA ASP A 923 -10.57 19.08 -33.15
C ASP A 923 -12.03 18.93 -32.65
N LEU A 924 -12.96 18.63 -33.56
CA LEU A 924 -14.42 18.86 -33.46
C LEU A 924 -14.85 20.32 -33.71
N SER A 925 -14.82 20.72 -34.99
CA SER A 925 -15.73 21.73 -35.52
C SER A 925 -17.16 21.20 -35.61
N GLU A 926 -18.12 22.11 -35.70
CA GLU A 926 -19.57 21.88 -35.90
C GLU A 926 -19.85 21.09 -37.22
N ASP A 927 -21.02 20.45 -37.43
CA ASP A 927 -22.32 21.10 -37.66
C ASP A 927 -23.58 20.30 -37.19
N ASP A 928 -24.64 21.09 -36.95
CA ASP A 928 -26.09 20.86 -37.10
C ASP A 928 -26.88 19.72 -36.39
N VAL A 929 -27.88 20.18 -35.62
CA VAL A 929 -29.35 19.89 -35.70
C VAL A 929 -29.73 18.42 -36.02
N ASP A 930 -30.37 17.67 -35.10
CA ASP A 930 -31.83 17.78 -34.87
C ASP A 930 -32.33 17.15 -33.53
N GLU A 931 -33.65 17.11 -33.32
CA GLU A 931 -34.30 16.63 -32.09
C GLU A 931 -34.33 15.09 -31.85
N ASP A 932 -34.18 14.73 -30.57
CA ASP A 932 -34.80 13.59 -29.85
C ASP A 932 -34.38 12.10 -30.08
N LEU A 933 -34.52 11.31 -29.00
CA LEU A 933 -34.60 9.83 -28.93
C LEU A 933 -33.41 8.88 -29.29
N ASN A 934 -32.66 8.47 -28.24
CA ASN A 934 -32.57 7.07 -27.75
C ASN A 934 -31.66 5.97 -28.43
N TYR A 935 -31.07 5.10 -27.59
CA TYR A 935 -30.43 3.77 -27.84
C TYR A 935 -29.03 3.60 -28.54
N ASP A 936 -28.15 2.87 -27.84
CA ASP A 936 -27.11 1.87 -28.24
C ASP A 936 -26.24 1.95 -29.55
N ALA A 937 -24.91 1.92 -29.31
CA ALA A 937 -23.93 0.92 -29.83
C ALA A 937 -23.21 1.00 -31.21
N VAL A 938 -21.85 1.05 -31.11
CA VAL A 938 -20.85 0.14 -31.75
C VAL A 938 -20.28 0.42 -33.18
N SER A 939 -19.03 0.91 -33.20
CA SER A 939 -17.93 0.62 -34.18
C SER A 939 -18.04 1.19 -35.62
N ASN A 940 -17.01 1.26 -36.50
CA ASN A 940 -15.64 0.72 -36.52
C ASN A 940 -14.76 1.41 -37.61
N SER A 941 -13.43 1.22 -37.57
CA SER A 941 -12.51 1.17 -38.74
C SER A 941 -12.15 2.50 -39.47
N ARG A 942 -11.08 2.64 -40.29
CA ARG A 942 -10.05 1.67 -40.76
C ARG A 942 -8.77 2.32 -41.38
N CYS A 943 -7.58 1.80 -41.02
CA CYS A 943 -6.34 1.68 -41.84
C CYS A 943 -5.76 2.94 -42.57
N ASN A 944 -4.74 2.88 -43.44
CA ASN A 944 -3.32 2.38 -43.42
C ASN A 944 -2.57 3.24 -44.50
N ASP A 945 -1.25 3.23 -44.76
CA ASP A 945 -0.08 2.43 -44.36
C ASP A 945 1.21 3.29 -44.52
N TYR A 946 2.40 2.78 -44.17
CA TYR A 946 3.56 2.60 -45.08
C TYR A 946 4.87 2.16 -44.36
N SER A 947 5.76 1.56 -45.15
CA SER A 947 7.13 1.14 -44.77
C SER A 947 8.18 1.98 -45.56
N SER A 948 9.51 1.94 -45.37
CA SER A 948 10.36 0.76 -45.11
C SER A 948 11.83 1.07 -44.73
N LYS A 949 12.46 0.02 -44.17
CA LYS A 949 13.89 -0.34 -44.01
C LYS A 949 14.99 0.47 -44.75
N THR A 950 16.16 0.58 -44.12
CA THR A 950 17.42 -0.05 -44.61
C THR A 950 18.48 -0.18 -43.50
N SER A 951 19.53 -0.97 -43.73
CA SER A 951 20.50 -1.39 -42.71
C SER A 951 21.88 -1.73 -43.30
N VAL A 952 22.95 -1.60 -42.50
CA VAL A 952 24.31 -2.14 -42.77
C VAL A 952 24.86 -2.72 -41.45
N ALA A 953 25.65 -3.81 -41.51
CA ALA A 953 26.12 -4.56 -40.33
C ALA A 953 27.47 -5.24 -40.55
N ASN A 954 28.16 -5.60 -39.45
CA ASN A 954 29.08 -6.75 -39.22
C ASN A 954 29.56 -6.63 -37.74
N LYS A 955 29.51 -7.62 -36.82
CA LYS A 955 29.90 -9.06 -36.78
C LYS A 955 31.42 -9.32 -36.82
N PRO A 956 31.98 -10.41 -36.22
CA PRO A 956 31.36 -11.57 -35.50
C PRO A 956 31.23 -11.33 -33.96
N PHE A 957 31.19 -12.25 -32.97
CA PHE A 957 31.37 -13.73 -32.86
C PHE A 957 30.60 -14.34 -31.62
N GLU A 958 30.97 -15.55 -31.19
CA GLU A 958 30.32 -16.48 -30.21
C GLU A 958 31.35 -16.95 -29.12
N SER A 959 31.12 -17.83 -28.11
CA SER A 959 30.07 -18.82 -27.72
C SER A 959 29.99 -18.90 -26.16
N LEU A 960 28.88 -19.16 -25.44
CA LEU A 960 28.09 -20.41 -25.26
C LEU A 960 28.98 -21.61 -24.81
N ILE A 961 28.69 -22.44 -23.78
CA ILE A 961 27.56 -22.72 -22.82
C ILE A 961 28.14 -23.37 -21.50
N ASP A 962 27.49 -23.89 -20.43
CA ASP A 962 26.09 -24.24 -20.01
C ASP A 962 25.93 -24.32 -18.45
N GLU A 963 24.81 -24.83 -17.89
CA GLU A 963 24.57 -25.16 -16.45
C GLU A 963 24.38 -26.68 -16.13
N SER A 964 24.90 -27.19 -15.00
CA SER A 964 24.54 -28.45 -14.25
C SER A 964 25.68 -28.85 -13.28
N SER A 965 25.55 -29.68 -12.23
CA SER A 965 24.40 -30.16 -11.41
C SER A 965 24.95 -30.64 -10.03
N GLU A 966 24.07 -30.96 -9.06
CA GLU A 966 24.48 -31.66 -7.83
C GLU A 966 24.72 -33.16 -8.10
N ASP A 967 25.67 -33.79 -7.38
CA ASP A 967 25.67 -35.23 -7.11
C ASP A 967 26.58 -35.57 -5.90
N ASP A 968 26.17 -36.55 -5.09
CA ASP A 968 26.88 -36.98 -3.87
C ASP A 968 28.00 -37.99 -4.19
N ASN A 969 29.06 -38.03 -3.37
CA ASN A 969 29.72 -39.31 -3.06
C ASN A 969 30.51 -39.30 -1.75
N ASN A 970 30.44 -40.40 -1.02
CA ASN A 970 31.13 -40.59 0.26
C ASN A 970 32.55 -41.15 0.07
N ASN A 971 33.45 -40.82 0.99
CA ASN A 971 34.36 -41.84 1.52
C ASN A 971 34.84 -41.50 2.93
N LEU A 972 34.84 -42.49 3.82
CA LEU A 972 35.54 -42.42 5.10
C LEU A 972 37.00 -42.83 4.88
N VAL A 973 37.91 -42.30 5.69
CA VAL A 973 38.86 -43.10 6.47
C VAL A 973 39.32 -42.25 7.65
N SER A 974 39.46 -42.88 8.82
CA SER A 974 40.07 -42.27 10.01
C SER A 974 41.52 -42.69 10.10
N ASN A 975 42.40 -41.80 10.59
CA ASN A 975 43.45 -42.21 11.54
C ASN A 975 44.11 -41.00 12.23
N SER A 976 44.99 -41.31 13.18
CA SER A 976 45.39 -40.41 14.28
C SER A 976 46.92 -40.21 14.37
N ALA A 977 47.32 -39.41 15.37
CA ALA A 977 48.66 -39.30 15.98
C ALA A 977 49.68 -38.29 15.41
N ASN A 978 49.82 -37.18 16.14
CA ASN A 978 51.05 -36.50 16.55
C ASN A 978 52.30 -36.55 15.65
N THR A 979 52.77 -35.38 15.20
CA THR A 979 54.22 -35.09 15.20
C THR A 979 54.51 -33.59 15.42
N ILE A 980 55.77 -33.29 15.74
CA ILE A 980 56.23 -32.05 16.39
C ILE A 980 56.43 -30.88 15.39
N LYS A 981 56.33 -29.63 15.89
CA LYS A 981 56.56 -28.35 15.19
C LYS A 981 57.78 -28.32 14.27
N PRO A 982 57.73 -27.48 13.22
CA PRO A 982 58.62 -26.31 13.20
C PRO A 982 57.87 -24.97 12.98
N CYS A 983 58.56 -23.84 13.12
CA CYS A 983 58.03 -22.50 12.81
C CYS A 983 58.21 -22.12 11.34
N SER A 984 57.23 -21.43 10.76
CA SER A 984 57.30 -20.73 9.48
C SER A 984 56.72 -19.31 9.64
N ASN A 985 57.35 -18.33 9.00
CA ASN A 985 56.96 -16.92 9.12
C ASN A 985 55.94 -16.51 8.05
N ASP A 986 54.65 -16.58 8.36
CA ASP A 986 53.61 -15.87 7.61
C ASP A 986 52.60 -15.25 8.61
N PRO A 987 52.39 -13.91 8.60
CA PRO A 987 51.46 -13.24 9.51
C PRO A 987 50.00 -13.26 9.04
N HIS A 988 49.63 -14.00 7.99
CA HIS A 988 48.27 -14.02 7.44
C HIS A 988 47.44 -15.28 7.74
N GLU A 989 48.00 -16.31 8.37
CA GLU A 989 47.27 -17.52 8.80
C GLU A 989 47.11 -17.61 10.34
N ASP A 990 46.18 -16.87 10.95
CA ASP A 990 45.55 -17.28 12.24
C ASP A 990 44.25 -16.53 12.63
N HIS A 991 43.46 -16.05 11.64
CA HIS A 991 42.13 -15.46 11.89
C HIS A 991 41.05 -16.15 11.05
N ASP A 992 40.28 -17.04 11.68
CA ASP A 992 39.05 -17.60 11.13
C ASP A 992 37.94 -16.54 11.16
N TYR A 993 37.89 -15.73 10.10
CA TYR A 993 36.92 -14.63 9.92
C TYR A 993 35.45 -15.08 9.84
N ASP A 994 35.15 -16.39 9.84
CA ASP A 994 33.80 -16.91 9.79
C ASP A 994 33.16 -17.18 11.17
N VAL A 995 33.95 -17.25 12.24
CA VAL A 995 33.45 -17.46 13.60
C VAL A 995 32.90 -16.16 14.20
N ALA A 996 31.66 -16.20 14.69
CA ALA A 996 31.04 -15.05 15.35
C ALA A 996 31.46 -14.95 16.82
N GLN A 997 32.57 -14.25 17.10
CA GLN A 997 33.08 -14.02 18.47
C GLN A 997 32.75 -12.61 19.00
N THR A 998 32.61 -12.48 20.32
CA THR A 998 32.54 -11.21 21.05
C THR A 998 33.85 -11.03 21.83
N SER A 999 34.50 -9.86 21.70
CA SER A 999 35.76 -9.54 22.38
C SER A 999 35.61 -9.36 23.90
N GLU A 1000 36.69 -9.65 24.62
CA GLU A 1000 36.83 -9.45 26.05
C GLU A 1000 36.56 -8.01 26.50
N TYR A 1001 36.92 -6.98 25.71
CA TYR A 1001 36.59 -5.59 26.07
C TYR A 1001 35.08 -5.33 26.14
N VAL A 1002 34.32 -5.98 25.26
CA VAL A 1002 32.85 -5.86 25.21
C VAL A 1002 32.21 -6.67 26.33
N ILE A 1003 32.75 -7.85 26.63
CA ILE A 1003 32.34 -8.70 27.76
C ILE A 1003 32.57 -7.96 29.09
N ALA A 1004 33.75 -7.38 29.29
CA ALA A 1004 34.09 -6.57 30.46
C ALA A 1004 33.16 -5.36 30.60
N TYR A 1005 32.95 -4.59 29.54
CA TYR A 1005 32.02 -3.45 29.55
C TYR A 1005 30.59 -3.85 29.90
N ILE A 1006 30.11 -5.01 29.44
CA ILE A 1006 28.77 -5.53 29.77
C ILE A 1006 28.72 -6.04 31.21
N ALA A 1007 29.74 -6.76 31.68
CA ALA A 1007 29.87 -7.18 33.07
C ALA A 1007 29.88 -5.98 34.04
N GLY A 1008 30.60 -4.91 33.69
CA GLY A 1008 30.60 -3.64 34.43
C GLY A 1008 29.25 -2.92 34.44
N TYR A 1009 28.49 -2.99 33.33
CA TYR A 1009 27.14 -2.46 33.26
C TYR A 1009 26.15 -3.30 34.09
N VAL A 1010 26.30 -4.63 34.10
CA VAL A 1010 25.56 -5.55 35.00
C VAL A 1010 25.86 -5.21 36.46
N THR A 1011 27.12 -5.01 36.82
CA THR A 1011 27.57 -4.61 38.16
C THR A 1011 26.83 -3.36 38.67
N ARG A 1012 26.85 -2.28 37.89
CA ARG A 1012 26.12 -1.03 38.21
C ARG A 1012 24.60 -1.23 38.32
N LYS A 1013 24.03 -2.21 37.61
CA LYS A 1013 22.60 -2.55 37.75
C LYS A 1013 22.34 -3.32 39.03
N MET A 1014 23.17 -4.29 39.39
CA MET A 1014 23.06 -5.06 40.65
C MET A 1014 23.20 -4.18 41.89
N HIS A 1015 23.98 -3.10 41.80
CA HIS A 1015 24.05 -2.02 42.79
C HIS A 1015 22.70 -1.37 43.19
N ARG A 1016 21.63 -1.57 42.41
CA ARG A 1016 20.27 -1.07 42.73
C ARG A 1016 19.40 -2.08 43.49
N PHE A 1017 19.86 -3.31 43.66
CA PHE A 1017 19.05 -4.44 44.13
C PHE A 1017 19.50 -5.04 45.48
N SER A 1018 20.57 -4.54 46.08
CA SER A 1018 21.02 -4.89 47.45
C SER A 1018 21.82 -3.76 48.07
N ARG A 1019 21.99 -3.80 49.40
CA ARG A 1019 22.88 -2.93 50.19
C ARG A 1019 23.96 -3.72 50.95
N CYS A 1020 24.02 -5.04 50.82
CA CYS A 1020 25.04 -5.87 51.46
C CYS A 1020 26.42 -5.60 50.84
N GLU A 1021 27.43 -5.24 51.64
CA GLU A 1021 28.75 -4.91 51.12
C GLU A 1021 29.45 -6.12 50.48
N ASN A 1022 29.40 -7.30 51.10
CA ASN A 1022 30.07 -8.49 50.57
C ASN A 1022 29.45 -8.93 49.23
N TYR A 1023 28.12 -8.75 49.07
CA TYR A 1023 27.42 -8.92 47.79
C TYR A 1023 27.97 -7.98 46.71
N LEU A 1024 28.22 -6.70 47.05
CA LEU A 1024 28.71 -5.70 46.08
C LEU A 1024 30.21 -5.88 45.78
N LYS A 1025 31.04 -6.12 46.80
CA LYS A 1025 32.47 -6.43 46.67
C LYS A 1025 32.70 -7.67 45.80
N SER A 1026 31.84 -8.68 45.84
CA SER A 1026 31.96 -9.87 44.97
C SER A 1026 31.77 -9.60 43.47
N LEU A 1027 31.27 -8.41 43.08
CA LEU A 1027 30.98 -8.04 41.69
C LEU A 1027 32.01 -7.06 41.08
N GLU A 1028 32.92 -6.52 41.89
CA GLU A 1028 33.81 -5.42 41.50
C GLU A 1028 35.29 -5.78 41.62
N SER A 1029 36.13 -5.05 40.89
CA SER A 1029 37.57 -5.02 41.08
C SER A 1029 38.06 -3.57 41.15
N GLU A 1030 39.01 -3.28 42.03
CA GLU A 1030 39.59 -1.94 42.19
C GLU A 1030 40.71 -1.69 41.16
N THR A 1031 41.44 -2.75 40.77
CA THR A 1031 42.53 -2.72 39.79
C THR A 1031 42.01 -2.69 38.34
N SER A 1032 42.57 -1.86 37.46
CA SER A 1032 42.38 -2.02 36.01
C SER A 1032 43.07 -3.28 35.50
N SER A 1033 42.39 -4.01 34.61
CA SER A 1033 42.99 -4.98 33.69
C SER A 1033 42.88 -4.45 32.25
N ASP A 1034 43.72 -4.93 31.31
CA ASP A 1034 43.66 -4.51 29.90
C ASP A 1034 42.27 -4.73 29.27
N ARG A 1035 41.54 -5.77 29.70
CA ARG A 1035 40.15 -6.01 29.27
C ARG A 1035 39.20 -4.85 29.62
N ASP A 1036 39.51 -4.05 30.63
CA ASP A 1036 38.67 -2.94 31.08
C ASP A 1036 38.88 -1.65 30.27
N ARG A 1037 39.76 -1.66 29.25
CA ARG A 1037 40.08 -0.52 28.36
C ARG A 1037 38.85 0.24 27.86
N VAL A 1038 37.78 -0.45 27.46
CA VAL A 1038 36.53 0.21 27.00
C VAL A 1038 35.74 0.85 28.17
N ILE A 1039 35.82 0.31 29.39
CA ILE A 1039 35.23 0.92 30.59
C ILE A 1039 35.96 2.22 30.92
N ASP A 1040 37.30 2.15 31.02
CA ASP A 1040 38.16 3.27 31.40
C ASP A 1040 38.04 4.42 30.37
N LEU A 1041 38.03 4.11 29.06
CA LEU A 1041 37.83 5.10 27.98
C LEU A 1041 36.39 5.66 27.92
N MET A 1042 35.36 4.85 28.23
CA MET A 1042 33.97 5.34 28.22
C MET A 1042 33.69 6.34 29.35
N SER A 1043 34.45 6.32 30.46
CA SER A 1043 34.45 7.26 31.61
C SER A 1043 33.11 7.57 32.29
N GLU A 1044 32.00 7.08 31.76
CA GLU A 1044 30.65 7.33 32.22
C GLU A 1044 29.97 6.01 32.59
N HIS A 1045 29.37 5.96 33.77
CA HIS A 1045 28.21 5.11 34.02
C HIS A 1045 28.45 3.58 33.93
N CYS A 1046 29.69 3.14 34.09
CA CYS A 1046 30.10 1.73 34.18
C CYS A 1046 31.07 1.56 35.37
N LYS A 1047 31.33 0.32 35.80
CA LYS A 1047 32.27 -0.05 36.88
C LYS A 1047 33.14 -1.22 36.44
N ARG A 1048 34.33 -1.41 37.00
CA ARG A 1048 35.19 -2.56 36.68
C ARG A 1048 34.63 -3.85 37.31
N PRO A 1049 34.39 -4.92 36.55
CA PRO A 1049 33.87 -6.18 37.07
C PRO A 1049 34.94 -7.00 37.79
N SER A 1050 34.51 -7.83 38.74
CA SER A 1050 35.33 -8.92 39.29
C SER A 1050 35.62 -10.00 38.23
N ASP A 1051 36.72 -10.75 38.40
CA ASP A 1051 37.10 -11.83 37.48
C ASP A 1051 36.02 -12.91 37.36
N ASN A 1052 35.40 -13.29 38.48
CA ASN A 1052 34.30 -14.26 38.50
C ASN A 1052 33.08 -13.75 37.69
N LEU A 1053 32.78 -12.45 37.71
CA LEU A 1053 31.70 -11.88 36.92
C LEU A 1053 32.08 -11.76 35.44
N PHE A 1054 33.31 -11.38 35.13
CA PHE A 1054 33.82 -11.39 33.76
C PHE A 1054 33.73 -12.79 33.15
N LEU A 1055 34.25 -13.81 33.84
CA LEU A 1055 34.19 -15.22 33.42
C LEU A 1055 32.75 -15.75 33.32
N LEU A 1056 31.83 -15.30 34.19
CA LEU A 1056 30.41 -15.65 34.07
C LEU A 1056 29.82 -15.12 32.77
N ILE A 1057 30.01 -13.82 32.47
CA ILE A 1057 29.46 -13.18 31.28
C ILE A 1057 30.14 -13.71 30.00
N GLN A 1058 31.44 -14.03 30.05
CA GLN A 1058 32.18 -14.67 28.96
C GLN A 1058 31.60 -16.05 28.62
N LYS A 1059 31.39 -16.91 29.62
CA LYS A 1059 30.77 -18.23 29.40
C LYS A 1059 29.37 -18.09 28.82
N LEU A 1060 28.51 -17.28 29.43
CA LEU A 1060 27.14 -17.07 28.97
C LEU A 1060 27.07 -16.50 27.54
N GLU A 1061 28.00 -15.62 27.15
CA GLU A 1061 28.09 -15.11 25.78
C GLU A 1061 28.48 -16.22 24.79
N ASN A 1062 29.45 -17.05 25.14
CA ASN A 1062 29.85 -18.20 24.33
C ASN A 1062 28.71 -19.24 24.22
N THR A 1063 27.94 -19.47 25.29
CA THR A 1063 26.75 -20.33 25.25
C THR A 1063 25.68 -19.75 24.29
N VAL A 1064 25.41 -18.43 24.35
CA VAL A 1064 24.48 -17.76 23.42
C VAL A 1064 24.97 -17.82 21.97
N LEU A 1065 26.23 -17.48 21.71
CA LEU A 1065 26.82 -17.49 20.37
C LEU A 1065 26.84 -18.90 19.77
N SER A 1066 27.08 -19.94 20.58
CA SER A 1066 27.07 -21.34 20.13
C SER A 1066 25.67 -21.95 19.93
N VAL A 1067 24.58 -21.23 20.26
CA VAL A 1067 23.20 -21.61 19.91
C VAL A 1067 22.70 -20.82 18.69
N VAL A 1068 23.04 -19.52 18.61
CA VAL A 1068 22.63 -18.67 17.48
C VAL A 1068 23.50 -18.88 16.24
N GLY A 1069 24.83 -18.88 16.42
CA GLY A 1069 25.83 -19.07 15.37
C GLY A 1069 25.60 -18.16 14.15
N THR A 1070 25.58 -18.78 12.97
CA THR A 1070 25.26 -18.14 11.68
C THR A 1070 23.77 -18.24 11.32
N LYS A 1071 22.94 -18.86 12.15
CA LYS A 1071 21.57 -19.30 11.82
C LYS A 1071 20.53 -18.25 12.21
N THR A 1072 19.33 -18.37 11.64
CA THR A 1072 18.18 -17.55 12.01
C THR A 1072 17.61 -17.99 13.36
N VAL A 1073 17.38 -17.03 14.26
CA VAL A 1073 16.66 -17.26 15.53
C VAL A 1073 15.27 -17.81 15.24
N LYS A 1074 14.93 -18.91 15.91
CA LYS A 1074 13.61 -19.56 15.90
C LYS A 1074 12.85 -19.21 17.18
N ILE A 1075 11.58 -19.61 17.26
CA ILE A 1075 10.71 -19.39 18.42
C ILE A 1075 11.39 -19.92 19.70
N ASP A 1076 11.91 -21.14 19.65
CA ASP A 1076 12.49 -21.85 20.80
C ASP A 1076 13.95 -21.51 21.10
N THR A 1077 14.59 -20.61 20.34
CA THR A 1077 16.03 -20.30 20.53
C THR A 1077 16.33 -19.74 21.92
N MET A 1078 15.38 -19.08 22.58
CA MET A 1078 15.54 -18.64 23.97
C MET A 1078 15.53 -19.82 24.95
N ASN A 1079 14.72 -20.86 24.69
CA ASN A 1079 14.70 -22.09 25.49
C ASN A 1079 16.02 -22.85 25.27
N GLN A 1080 16.44 -23.04 24.02
CA GLN A 1080 17.72 -23.68 23.66
C GLN A 1080 18.94 -23.02 24.31
N ILE A 1081 18.92 -21.70 24.52
CA ILE A 1081 19.93 -20.97 25.30
C ILE A 1081 19.88 -21.36 26.78
N VAL A 1082 18.70 -21.37 27.40
CA VAL A 1082 18.51 -21.75 28.81
C VAL A 1082 18.86 -23.22 29.05
N ASP A 1083 18.43 -24.13 28.17
CA ASP A 1083 18.72 -25.56 28.23
C ASP A 1083 20.23 -25.79 28.18
N LYS A 1084 20.94 -25.14 27.25
CA LYS A 1084 22.39 -25.26 27.15
C LYS A 1084 23.11 -24.70 28.38
N ILE A 1085 22.69 -23.54 28.88
CA ILE A 1085 23.18 -22.97 30.17
C ILE A 1085 22.92 -23.93 31.33
N SER A 1086 21.81 -24.69 31.35
CA SER A 1086 21.52 -25.68 32.40
C SER A 1086 22.47 -26.88 32.39
N THR A 1087 23.08 -27.19 31.24
CA THR A 1087 24.09 -28.25 31.10
C THR A 1087 25.53 -27.78 31.36
N GLU A 1088 25.73 -26.48 31.57
CA GLU A 1088 27.03 -25.81 31.71
C GLU A 1088 27.63 -26.02 33.12
N LYS A 1089 28.26 -27.18 33.37
CA LYS A 1089 28.73 -27.65 34.70
C LYS A 1089 29.76 -26.76 35.45
N SER A 1090 30.10 -25.57 34.97
CA SER A 1090 31.22 -24.77 35.48
C SER A 1090 30.99 -23.25 35.55
N LEU A 1091 29.75 -22.79 35.71
CA LEU A 1091 29.46 -21.37 35.93
C LEU A 1091 30.07 -20.88 37.27
N PRO A 1092 30.90 -19.82 37.29
CA PRO A 1092 31.46 -19.30 38.53
C PRO A 1092 30.37 -18.62 39.38
N PHE A 1093 30.44 -18.80 40.69
CA PHE A 1093 29.45 -18.26 41.63
C PHE A 1093 29.78 -16.84 42.08
N LEU A 1094 28.74 -16.07 42.41
CA LEU A 1094 28.81 -14.67 42.83
C LEU A 1094 27.87 -14.39 44.00
N GLY A 1095 28.29 -13.49 44.90
CA GLY A 1095 27.58 -13.15 46.14
C GLY A 1095 28.12 -13.86 47.38
N CYS A 1096 27.57 -13.49 48.53
CA CYS A 1096 27.73 -14.24 49.79
C CYS A 1096 26.64 -15.33 49.91
N ASP A 1097 26.85 -16.29 50.80
CA ASP A 1097 26.05 -17.53 50.91
C ASP A 1097 24.52 -17.27 51.00
N GLU A 1098 24.12 -16.27 51.80
CA GLU A 1098 22.72 -15.83 51.94
C GLU A 1098 22.06 -15.36 50.64
N HIS A 1099 22.84 -14.79 49.71
CA HIS A 1099 22.34 -14.01 48.58
C HIS A 1099 22.73 -14.58 47.20
N GLN A 1100 23.67 -15.54 47.16
CA GLN A 1100 24.26 -16.12 45.94
C GLN A 1100 23.20 -16.62 44.94
N SER A 1101 22.23 -17.43 45.40
CA SER A 1101 21.15 -17.95 44.55
C SER A 1101 20.29 -16.84 43.91
N ILE A 1102 19.96 -15.82 44.70
CA ILE A 1102 19.15 -14.67 44.24
C ILE A 1102 19.94 -13.80 43.26
N LEU A 1103 21.25 -13.62 43.50
CA LEU A 1103 22.14 -12.85 42.63
C LEU A 1103 22.36 -13.54 41.28
N MET A 1104 22.74 -14.82 41.29
CA MET A 1104 22.95 -15.61 40.08
C MET A 1104 21.68 -15.64 39.21
N LYS A 1105 20.50 -15.91 39.80
CA LYS A 1105 19.22 -15.88 39.08
C LYS A 1105 18.93 -14.52 38.43
N LYS A 1106 19.25 -13.41 39.11
CA LYS A 1106 19.10 -12.04 38.57
C LYS A 1106 20.09 -11.75 37.45
N ILE A 1107 21.37 -12.12 37.59
CA ILE A 1107 22.39 -11.90 36.55
C ILE A 1107 22.05 -12.70 35.28
N LEU A 1108 21.74 -14.00 35.42
CA LEU A 1108 21.36 -14.87 34.31
C LEU A 1108 20.15 -14.31 33.56
N SER A 1109 19.05 -14.04 34.28
CA SER A 1109 17.83 -13.47 33.70
C SER A 1109 18.08 -12.13 33.00
N TYR A 1110 18.89 -11.24 33.61
CA TYR A 1110 19.19 -9.92 33.06
C TYR A 1110 20.06 -10.00 31.79
N PHE A 1111 21.11 -10.83 31.80
CA PHE A 1111 21.97 -11.03 30.63
C PHE A 1111 21.20 -11.68 29.46
N ILE A 1112 20.45 -12.75 29.72
CA ILE A 1112 19.64 -13.45 28.70
C ILE A 1112 18.60 -12.49 28.09
N THR A 1113 17.95 -11.65 28.91
CA THR A 1113 17.00 -10.63 28.42
C THR A 1113 17.70 -9.57 27.54
N ILE A 1114 18.87 -9.09 27.95
CA ILE A 1114 19.69 -8.17 27.15
C ILE A 1114 20.08 -8.79 25.80
N ARG A 1115 20.56 -10.05 25.79
CA ARG A 1115 20.93 -10.71 24.54
C ARG A 1115 19.73 -10.97 23.64
N GLY A 1116 18.58 -11.39 24.18
CA GLY A 1116 17.33 -11.51 23.42
C GLY A 1116 16.95 -10.21 22.69
N HIS A 1117 17.05 -9.06 23.37
CA HIS A 1117 16.83 -7.75 22.74
C HIS A 1117 17.86 -7.41 21.64
N PHE A 1118 19.16 -7.66 21.87
CA PHE A 1118 20.19 -7.41 20.86
C PHE A 1118 20.02 -8.32 19.62
N LEU A 1119 19.74 -9.61 19.82
CA LEU A 1119 19.48 -10.59 18.75
C LEU A 1119 18.26 -10.17 17.91
N ALA A 1120 17.14 -9.86 18.56
CA ALA A 1120 15.94 -9.37 17.89
C ALA A 1120 16.20 -8.06 17.13
N SER A 1121 16.97 -7.12 17.70
CA SER A 1121 17.34 -5.87 17.03
C SER A 1121 18.19 -6.11 15.78
N ASN A 1122 19.19 -7.00 15.85
CA ASN A 1122 20.08 -7.29 14.72
C ASN A 1122 19.34 -8.00 13.57
N ILE A 1123 18.47 -8.96 13.90
CA ILE A 1123 17.67 -9.69 12.90
C ILE A 1123 16.67 -8.76 12.21
N ASN A 1124 15.96 -7.91 12.97
CA ASN A 1124 15.06 -6.92 12.39
C ASN A 1124 15.79 -5.94 11.47
N LYS A 1125 17.03 -5.56 11.80
CA LYS A 1125 17.88 -4.72 10.95
C LYS A 1125 18.25 -5.44 9.65
N ASN A 1126 18.88 -6.63 9.75
CA ASN A 1126 19.29 -7.44 8.61
C ASN A 1126 18.12 -7.77 7.66
N TYR A 1127 16.93 -8.05 8.21
CA TYR A 1127 15.71 -8.26 7.44
C TYR A 1127 15.23 -6.99 6.72
N ASN A 1128 15.20 -5.84 7.41
CA ASN A 1128 14.80 -4.57 6.78
C ASN A 1128 15.77 -4.11 5.69
N GLU A 1129 17.07 -4.37 5.84
CA GLU A 1129 18.06 -4.08 4.80
C GLU A 1129 17.89 -4.98 3.58
N LYS A 1130 17.71 -6.29 3.74
CA LYS A 1130 17.35 -7.22 2.64
C LYS A 1130 16.04 -6.78 1.95
N LYS A 1131 15.03 -6.40 2.73
CA LYS A 1131 13.74 -5.89 2.23
C LYS A 1131 13.88 -4.58 1.43
N MET A 1132 14.76 -3.67 1.86
CA MET A 1132 15.09 -2.45 1.11
C MET A 1132 15.85 -2.75 -0.18
N LYS A 1133 16.87 -3.64 -0.17
CA LYS A 1133 17.59 -4.07 -1.38
C LYS A 1133 16.62 -4.68 -2.40
N ASN A 1134 15.75 -5.58 -1.96
CA ASN A 1134 14.72 -6.20 -2.82
C ASN A 1134 13.70 -5.17 -3.34
N LYS A 1135 13.35 -4.14 -2.56
CA LYS A 1135 12.48 -3.03 -3.02
C LYS A 1135 13.16 -2.14 -4.08
N LYS A 1136 14.48 -1.98 -4.05
CA LYS A 1136 15.24 -1.31 -5.12
C LYS A 1136 15.31 -2.16 -6.38
N LEU A 1137 15.67 -3.44 -6.25
CA LEU A 1137 15.73 -4.37 -7.40
C LEU A 1137 14.39 -4.43 -8.13
N ARG A 1138 13.27 -4.58 -7.39
CA ARG A 1138 11.89 -4.55 -7.94
C ARG A 1138 11.42 -3.18 -8.49
N LYS A 1139 12.22 -2.12 -8.34
CA LYS A 1139 12.02 -0.83 -9.02
C LYS A 1139 12.87 -0.73 -10.29
N ILE A 1140 14.10 -1.25 -10.26
CA ILE A 1140 15.00 -1.28 -11.42
C ILE A 1140 14.45 -2.23 -12.50
N SER A 1141 13.92 -3.39 -12.11
CA SER A 1141 13.20 -4.34 -12.98
C SER A 1141 11.76 -3.90 -13.35
N LYS A 1142 11.56 -2.58 -13.47
CA LYS A 1142 10.34 -1.90 -13.94
C LYS A 1142 10.69 -0.59 -14.70
N ILE A 1143 11.94 -0.50 -15.13
CA ILE A 1143 12.61 0.66 -15.75
C ILE A 1143 13.52 0.11 -16.86
N VAL A 1144 14.19 -1.02 -16.57
CA VAL A 1144 14.24 -2.15 -17.50
C VAL A 1144 12.89 -2.88 -17.48
#